data_AF-A0A844MTB8-F1
#
_entry.id   AF-A0A844MTB8-F1
#
_cell.length_a   1.000
_cell.length_b   1.000
_cell.length_c   1.000
_cell.angle_alpha   90.00
_cell.angle_beta   90.00
_cell.angle_gamma   90.00
#
_symmetry.space_group_name_H-M   'P 1'
#
loop_
_entity.id
_entity.type
_entity.pdbx_description
1 polymer ?
#
loop_
_entity_poly.entity_id
_entity_poly.type
_entity_poly.pdbx_seq_one_letter_code
_entity_poly.pdbx_strand_id
1 'polypeptide(L)'
;MNTIQTGNNELVFVDYSDLLDKILQILRNQQSKNLFGVSPDGLRLRIDVDAIASQVARLQISNPLGAAASGAKSATVNLSPGCKELFPEKIQAIADCVKQILGDAIALREGSPTGEGGAAPIAQQSSSTNVKEFVESLVTDLQTLKGDTASLNFTYPFNSYEGLQKQRLTFRDKNHKDKAVLRFHKLTIAVQKTREFNEHLKKGLEQYIRIQFASVSEEEQEELGYLLEDLYKDKDNLQLDFYRLKRIIDTETLGKLKKKAQINYLEYLYENINPDTSRSNSEAVIYLQDTIRRLRLIEEYINDANKADGDYLVSYAGVSLNYKDIFSRAEAYEMLPIIPKIEGYLGETTDDERGEIQFILGVKLKFDGKVQAYGGKNVFAYYLNLLDPESKQHKEELSDPLRKEVFARKILKILFLYYCLFAIHPKISQLEYNPISNFEQKVVQIFKRDDENEKQKILSNIVKYFKEYKVQEKITNLKNLLVHLIKPERTFSIKEYPQHLSISKGILETDINTILHQNTFFKSILKGNPKEVIRYISVGDANVKEDVLCSLPVKITITDIHYVATEDKQTFKMNYAPANIGALPILFLPFSDKKCQEIYRSHFLKRKLLLFPYQLENSKFESQELFIYRFTFALLTYICLRVLLHQQNRLFIPILRLHQHTKEDDAPIEKFVASFAHVLSHLLNERHRSNTQGVDIRDLQSKGKFKIPNVLSSLYSVLPKSFSFANASELPKNIDKLVIVIVSSRESDRRWNGSQKISTLMGEMLLLSCQNGAVRVQLLKTFSENYENQQIFRNPTVIIDEVAKLYQQGCRHFLYIAKAPYTSTLNLTKTEDDRLFFLSQEVIGAFKGQHQDIKIYPMFFDKYYAVRLQNIDVSSSLYIQDTAELTNLVDDPSKKSVVFFNLFNGVTVGNSRDRYYNGVISYSTFLKIYEGILDDEDIYKGLIFKGELKNEILQYLTLFHFSRYEKAKDINLKLDPYENLIGENSVGSLSLFSHMRGKVDFNSLAFLTEVKKILNVHFV
;
A
#
# COMPACT_ATOMS: atom_id res chain seq x y z
N MET A 1 -24.54 45.58 11.36
CA MET A 1 -24.57 44.45 10.40
C MET A 1 -23.39 43.56 10.71
N ASN A 2 -23.65 42.39 11.28
CA ASN A 2 -22.63 41.39 11.60
C ASN A 2 -22.33 40.58 10.33
N THR A 3 -21.15 40.79 9.75
CA THR A 3 -20.59 39.87 8.76
C THR A 3 -20.19 38.59 9.49
N ILE A 4 -20.95 37.53 9.27
CA ILE A 4 -20.58 36.17 9.69
C ILE A 4 -19.28 35.83 8.95
N GLN A 5 -18.17 35.76 9.66
CA GLN A 5 -16.93 35.20 9.14
C GLN A 5 -17.20 33.73 8.78
N THR A 6 -17.22 33.41 7.49
CA THR A 6 -17.08 32.04 7.00
C THR A 6 -15.84 31.42 7.63
N GLY A 7 -16.02 30.31 8.35
CA GLY A 7 -14.99 29.71 9.20
C GLY A 7 -13.65 29.51 8.50
N ASN A 8 -12.56 29.71 9.25
CA ASN A 8 -11.17 29.52 8.82
C ASN A 8 -10.99 28.13 8.19
N ASN A 9 -10.93 28.05 6.85
CA ASN A 9 -10.45 26.87 6.15
C ASN A 9 -8.93 26.77 6.39
N GLU A 10 -8.51 25.75 7.14
CA GLU A 10 -7.10 25.53 7.50
C GLU A 10 -6.27 25.05 6.30
N LEU A 11 -6.88 24.68 5.17
CA LEU A 11 -6.18 24.14 4.02
C LEU A 11 -5.35 25.21 3.29
N VAL A 12 -4.33 24.77 2.56
CA VAL A 12 -3.53 25.67 1.71
C VAL A 12 -4.23 25.84 0.38
N PHE A 13 -4.42 27.09 -0.06
CA PHE A 13 -4.98 27.37 -1.37
C PHE A 13 -3.96 27.12 -2.48
N VAL A 14 -4.44 26.67 -3.64
CA VAL A 14 -3.65 26.55 -4.88
C VAL A 14 -4.20 27.46 -5.97
N ASP A 15 -3.33 28.05 -6.76
CA ASP A 15 -3.71 28.90 -7.90
C ASP A 15 -2.99 28.45 -9.18
N TYR A 16 -3.74 27.81 -10.09
CA TYR A 16 -3.19 27.29 -11.36
C TYR A 16 -3.38 28.26 -12.53
N SER A 17 -3.91 29.47 -12.30
CA SER A 17 -4.36 30.37 -13.38
C SER A 17 -3.22 30.71 -14.35
N ASP A 18 -2.05 31.12 -13.84
CA ASP A 18 -0.87 31.43 -14.67
C ASP A 18 -0.40 30.20 -15.48
N LEU A 19 -0.34 29.03 -14.85
CA LEU A 19 0.05 27.79 -15.52
C LEU A 19 -0.91 27.42 -16.66
N LEU A 20 -2.22 27.49 -16.42
CA LEU A 20 -3.24 27.22 -17.44
C LEU A 20 -3.20 28.24 -18.58
N ASP A 21 -2.95 29.51 -18.28
CA ASP A 21 -2.80 30.57 -19.28
C ASP A 21 -1.57 30.35 -20.17
N LYS A 22 -0.44 29.94 -19.59
CA LYS A 22 0.75 29.57 -20.37
C LYS A 22 0.52 28.36 -21.26
N ILE A 23 -0.20 27.33 -20.78
CA ILE A 23 -0.58 26.17 -21.60
C ILE A 23 -1.44 26.64 -22.78
N LEU A 24 -2.46 27.45 -22.53
CA LEU A 24 -3.35 27.96 -23.57
C LEU A 24 -2.61 28.86 -24.57
N GLN A 25 -1.68 29.70 -24.10
CA GLN A 25 -0.83 30.54 -24.95
C GLN A 25 0.01 29.68 -25.90
N ILE A 26 0.67 28.64 -25.40
CA ILE A 26 1.47 27.74 -26.25
C ILE A 26 0.58 26.99 -27.25
N LEU A 27 -0.61 26.53 -26.84
CA LEU A 27 -1.56 25.86 -27.74
C LEU A 27 -2.08 26.77 -28.86
N ARG A 28 -2.14 28.09 -28.66
CA ARG A 28 -2.58 29.05 -29.70
C ARG A 28 -1.47 29.44 -30.68
N ASN A 29 -0.19 29.19 -30.35
CA ASN A 29 0.94 29.55 -31.20
C ASN A 29 1.07 28.62 -32.42
N GLN A 30 1.60 29.08 -33.55
CA GLN A 30 1.70 28.27 -34.78
C GLN A 30 2.47 26.95 -34.62
N GLN A 31 3.41 26.85 -33.66
CA GLN A 31 4.15 25.62 -33.37
C GLN A 31 3.29 24.50 -32.76
N SER A 32 2.13 24.82 -32.17
CA SER A 32 1.18 23.85 -31.60
C SER A 32 0.42 23.05 -32.65
N LYS A 33 0.43 23.49 -33.92
CA LYS A 33 -0.15 22.74 -35.06
C LYS A 33 0.45 21.33 -35.20
N ASN A 34 1.57 21.05 -34.54
CA ASN A 34 2.22 19.75 -34.48
C ASN A 34 1.70 18.82 -33.36
N LEU A 35 0.74 19.26 -32.52
CA LEU A 35 0.18 18.42 -31.44
C LEU A 35 -0.41 17.13 -31.99
N PHE A 36 -1.09 17.18 -33.13
CA PHE A 36 -1.64 16.01 -33.80
C PHE A 36 -0.93 15.76 -35.13
N GLY A 37 -0.64 14.50 -35.43
CA GLY A 37 -0.12 14.08 -36.73
C GLY A 37 -0.76 12.77 -37.16
N VAL A 38 -1.52 12.78 -38.27
CA VAL A 38 -2.10 11.57 -38.86
C VAL A 38 -1.06 10.92 -39.75
N SER A 39 -0.87 9.60 -39.63
CA SER A 39 0.07 8.88 -40.48
C SER A 39 -0.40 8.89 -41.95
N PRO A 40 0.52 8.77 -42.93
CA PRO A 40 0.15 8.78 -44.35
C PRO A 40 -0.83 7.68 -44.75
N ASP A 41 -0.74 6.51 -44.10
CA ASP A 41 -1.67 5.40 -44.29
C ASP A 41 -2.98 5.54 -43.50
N GLY A 42 -3.10 6.60 -42.69
CA GLY A 42 -4.28 6.87 -41.89
C GLY A 42 -4.54 5.95 -40.72
N LEU A 43 -3.66 4.99 -40.46
CA LEU A 43 -3.87 4.00 -39.41
C LEU A 43 -3.52 4.53 -38.03
N ARG A 44 -2.80 5.65 -37.92
CA ARG A 44 -2.23 6.10 -36.65
C ARG A 44 -2.40 7.59 -36.44
N LEU A 45 -2.70 7.97 -35.20
CA LEU A 45 -2.69 9.35 -34.75
C LEU A 45 -1.55 9.53 -33.73
N ARG A 46 -0.55 10.34 -34.09
CA ARG A 46 0.49 10.80 -33.17
C ARG A 46 -0.03 12.01 -32.40
N ILE A 47 0.15 12.00 -31.07
CA ILE A 47 -0.28 13.04 -30.15
C ILE A 47 0.92 13.54 -29.34
N ASP A 48 1.58 14.60 -29.79
CA ASP A 48 2.87 15.08 -29.28
C ASP A 48 2.70 16.04 -28.08
N VAL A 49 2.17 15.50 -26.98
CA VAL A 49 2.01 16.25 -25.71
C VAL A 49 3.37 16.59 -25.09
N ASP A 50 4.37 15.73 -25.27
CA ASP A 50 5.71 15.88 -24.71
C ASP A 50 6.40 17.18 -25.17
N ALA A 51 6.29 17.51 -26.46
CA ALA A 51 6.83 18.74 -27.01
C ALA A 51 6.21 19.99 -26.33
N ILE A 52 4.89 20.00 -26.16
CA ILE A 52 4.17 21.11 -25.51
C ILE A 52 4.53 21.21 -24.03
N ALA A 53 4.50 20.08 -23.31
CA ALA A 53 4.85 20.04 -21.89
C ALA A 53 6.29 20.51 -21.64
N SER A 54 7.22 20.14 -22.52
CA SER A 54 8.63 20.58 -22.45
C SER A 54 8.78 22.08 -22.73
N GLN A 55 7.98 22.65 -23.63
CA GLN A 55 7.99 24.09 -23.89
C GLN A 55 7.43 24.88 -22.70
N VAL A 56 6.30 24.43 -22.13
CA VAL A 56 5.69 25.09 -20.97
C VAL A 56 6.59 25.00 -19.74
N ALA A 57 7.27 23.87 -19.53
CA ALA A 57 8.19 23.68 -18.41
C ALA A 57 9.35 24.68 -18.38
N ARG A 58 9.74 25.26 -19.53
CA ARG A 58 10.80 26.27 -19.66
C ARG A 58 10.31 27.71 -19.49
N LEU A 59 9.01 27.91 -19.32
CA LEU A 59 8.44 29.23 -19.08
C LEU A 59 8.52 29.59 -17.60
N GLN A 60 8.67 30.89 -17.32
CA GLN A 60 8.52 31.39 -15.96
C GLN A 60 7.04 31.33 -15.57
N ILE A 61 6.74 30.49 -14.58
CA ILE A 61 5.39 30.26 -14.05
C ILE A 61 5.41 30.51 -12.55
N SER A 62 4.41 31.24 -12.08
CA SER A 62 4.17 31.54 -10.68
C SER A 62 3.93 30.25 -9.90
N ASN A 63 4.50 30.14 -8.70
CA ASN A 63 4.28 28.97 -7.85
C ASN A 63 2.81 28.90 -7.39
N PRO A 64 2.03 27.86 -7.77
CA PRO A 64 0.63 27.73 -7.38
C PRO A 64 0.38 27.73 -5.88
N LEU A 65 1.39 27.37 -5.06
CA LEU A 65 1.29 27.36 -3.59
C LEU A 65 1.61 28.71 -2.93
N GLY A 66 2.11 29.69 -3.69
CA GLY A 66 2.56 30.98 -3.16
C GLY A 66 3.53 30.85 -1.98
N ALA A 67 3.34 31.70 -0.96
CA ALA A 67 4.14 31.70 0.26
C ALA A 67 3.77 30.57 1.26
N ALA A 68 2.58 29.99 1.13
CA ALA A 68 2.03 29.00 2.08
C ALA A 68 2.58 27.58 1.89
N ALA A 69 3.48 27.38 0.92
CA ALA A 69 4.06 26.08 0.57
C ALA A 69 4.74 25.35 1.73
N SER A 70 5.28 26.06 2.73
CA SER A 70 5.97 25.45 3.88
C SER A 70 5.02 24.73 4.86
N GLY A 71 3.74 25.09 4.89
CA GLY A 71 2.75 24.51 5.79
C GLY A 71 1.99 23.31 5.22
N ALA A 72 2.08 23.07 3.91
CA ALA A 72 1.35 22.00 3.23
C ALA A 72 2.10 20.66 3.32
N LYS A 73 1.33 19.60 3.61
CA LYS A 73 1.75 18.21 3.38
C LYS A 73 1.36 17.78 1.97
N SER A 74 0.12 18.07 1.58
CA SER A 74 -0.40 17.89 0.21
C SER A 74 -1.30 19.05 -0.16
N ALA A 75 -1.34 19.42 -1.44
CA ALA A 75 -2.18 20.52 -1.95
C ALA A 75 -2.45 20.33 -3.45
N THR A 76 -3.72 20.25 -3.83
CA THR A 76 -4.15 19.90 -5.19
C THR A 76 -5.45 20.56 -5.62
N VAL A 77 -6.54 20.45 -4.86
CA VAL A 77 -7.89 20.84 -5.34
C VAL A 77 -8.56 21.94 -4.52
N ASN A 78 -7.95 22.37 -3.42
CA ASN A 78 -8.42 23.54 -2.68
C ASN A 78 -8.03 24.84 -3.41
N LEU A 79 -8.75 25.15 -4.50
CA LEU A 79 -8.47 26.31 -5.37
C LEU A 79 -8.66 27.64 -4.62
N SER A 80 -7.78 28.62 -4.89
CA SER A 80 -7.98 30.01 -4.45
C SER A 80 -9.32 30.55 -4.98
N PRO A 81 -10.00 31.48 -4.29
CA PRO A 81 -11.29 32.01 -4.75
C PRO A 81 -11.27 32.51 -6.20
N GLY A 82 -10.26 33.29 -6.59
CA GLY A 82 -10.11 33.78 -7.96
C GLY A 82 -9.80 32.67 -8.98
N CYS A 83 -8.96 31.69 -8.62
CA CYS A 83 -8.71 30.54 -9.49
C CYS A 83 -9.99 29.69 -9.64
N LYS A 84 -10.77 29.50 -8.57
CA LYS A 84 -11.97 28.66 -8.57
C LYS A 84 -13.02 29.13 -9.58
N GLU A 85 -13.17 30.44 -9.73
CA GLU A 85 -14.09 31.05 -10.70
C GLU A 85 -13.60 30.86 -12.15
N LEU A 86 -12.31 31.08 -12.41
CA LEU A 86 -11.75 31.00 -13.77
C LEU A 86 -11.42 29.58 -14.24
N PHE A 87 -11.25 28.64 -13.30
CA PHE A 87 -10.76 27.30 -13.61
C PHE A 87 -11.62 26.55 -14.64
N PRO A 88 -12.96 26.50 -14.54
CA PRO A 88 -13.80 25.86 -15.55
C PRO A 88 -13.62 26.46 -16.95
N GLU A 89 -13.62 27.79 -17.06
CA GLU A 89 -13.46 28.50 -18.34
C GLU A 89 -12.11 28.21 -19.00
N LYS A 90 -11.03 28.21 -18.22
CA LYS A 90 -9.67 27.92 -18.73
C LYS A 90 -9.55 26.47 -19.22
N ILE A 91 -10.09 25.51 -18.46
CA ILE A 91 -10.11 24.10 -18.86
C ILE A 91 -10.90 23.92 -20.17
N GLN A 92 -12.05 24.57 -20.29
CA GLN A 92 -12.86 24.52 -21.51
C GLN A 92 -12.13 25.16 -22.70
N ALA A 93 -11.52 26.33 -22.51
CA ALA A 93 -10.74 27.00 -23.56
C ALA A 93 -9.56 26.15 -24.08
N ILE A 94 -8.90 25.40 -23.19
CA ILE A 94 -7.87 24.42 -23.59
C ILE A 94 -8.51 23.28 -24.40
N ALA A 95 -9.64 22.72 -23.95
CA ALA A 95 -10.33 21.64 -24.66
C ALA A 95 -10.81 22.06 -26.06
N ASP A 96 -11.36 23.27 -26.19
CA ASP A 96 -11.81 23.83 -27.48
C ASP A 96 -10.63 24.04 -28.43
N CYS A 97 -9.50 24.55 -27.91
CA CYS A 97 -8.28 24.71 -28.69
C CYS A 97 -7.74 23.35 -29.17
N VAL A 98 -7.71 22.34 -28.30
CA VAL A 98 -7.32 20.97 -28.67
C VAL A 98 -8.24 20.39 -29.74
N LYS A 99 -9.56 20.60 -29.61
CA LYS A 99 -10.56 20.15 -30.59
C LYS A 99 -10.37 20.83 -31.95
N GLN A 100 -10.07 22.12 -31.98
CA GLN A 100 -9.77 22.86 -33.20
C GLN A 100 -8.50 22.32 -33.88
N ILE A 101 -7.39 22.16 -33.14
CA ILE A 101 -6.13 21.64 -33.70
C ILE A 101 -6.32 20.22 -34.25
N LEU A 102 -7.13 19.38 -33.59
CA LEU A 102 -7.46 18.04 -34.09
C LEU A 102 -8.26 18.11 -35.40
N GLY A 103 -9.28 18.97 -35.47
CA GLY A 103 -10.08 19.17 -36.69
C GLY A 103 -9.22 19.59 -37.89
N ASP A 104 -8.33 20.57 -37.68
CA ASP A 104 -7.38 21.04 -38.69
C ASP A 104 -6.46 19.90 -39.18
N ALA A 105 -5.94 19.08 -38.26
CA ALA A 105 -5.07 17.95 -38.59
C ALA A 105 -5.78 16.85 -39.40
N ILE A 106 -7.08 16.63 -39.16
CA ILE A 106 -7.88 15.67 -39.95
C ILE A 106 -8.20 16.26 -41.33
N ALA A 107 -8.62 17.52 -41.41
CA ALA A 107 -8.96 18.18 -42.68
C ALA A 107 -7.77 18.30 -43.65
N LEU A 108 -6.55 18.54 -43.14
CA LEU A 108 -5.32 18.56 -43.95
C LEU A 108 -5.06 17.24 -44.69
N ARG A 109 -5.51 16.11 -44.12
CA ARG A 109 -5.41 14.80 -44.78
C ARG A 109 -6.44 14.64 -45.90
N GLU A 110 -7.68 15.05 -45.66
CA GLU A 110 -8.77 14.96 -46.65
C GLU A 110 -8.52 15.83 -47.88
N GLY A 111 -7.78 16.94 -47.74
CA GLY A 111 -7.37 17.82 -48.83
C GLY A 111 -6.11 17.40 -49.62
N SER A 112 -5.53 16.22 -49.37
CA SER A 112 -4.37 15.72 -50.12
C SER A 112 -4.82 15.00 -51.41
N PRO A 113 -4.43 15.44 -52.62
CA PRO A 113 -4.97 14.90 -53.87
C PRO A 113 -4.41 13.51 -54.17
N THR A 114 -5.25 12.49 -54.10
CA THR A 114 -5.02 11.22 -54.80
C THR A 114 -5.69 11.29 -56.17
N GLY A 115 -4.89 11.48 -57.23
CA GLY A 115 -5.26 11.17 -58.61
C GLY A 115 -6.06 12.24 -59.38
N GLU A 116 -5.36 12.87 -60.32
CA GLU A 116 -5.81 13.48 -61.59
C GLU A 116 -7.04 14.42 -61.61
N GLY A 117 -6.76 15.71 -61.85
CA GLY A 117 -7.74 16.68 -62.33
C GLY A 117 -7.77 17.96 -61.50
N GLY A 118 -7.14 19.03 -62.01
CA GLY A 118 -7.04 20.30 -61.31
C GLY A 118 -8.37 21.04 -61.18
N ALA A 119 -8.68 21.49 -59.96
CA ALA A 119 -9.33 22.77 -59.67
C ALA A 119 -9.09 23.10 -58.19
N ALA A 120 -8.71 24.36 -57.91
CA ALA A 120 -8.47 24.86 -56.56
C ALA A 120 -9.74 24.76 -55.68
N PRO A 121 -9.64 24.46 -54.37
CA PRO A 121 -10.80 24.50 -53.50
C PRO A 121 -11.16 25.95 -53.17
N ILE A 122 -12.36 26.34 -53.59
CA ILE A 122 -13.04 27.56 -53.13
C ILE A 122 -13.40 27.36 -51.65
N ALA A 123 -12.97 28.30 -50.82
CA ALA A 123 -13.35 28.39 -49.41
C ALA A 123 -14.86 28.64 -49.28
N GLN A 124 -15.66 27.62 -48.98
CA GLN A 124 -17.02 27.77 -48.47
C GLN A 124 -17.34 26.72 -47.41
N GLN A 125 -17.72 27.22 -46.23
CA GLN A 125 -18.62 26.65 -45.23
C GLN A 125 -18.31 25.25 -44.66
N SER A 126 -17.63 25.27 -43.49
CA SER A 126 -18.02 24.54 -42.28
C SER A 126 -18.72 23.18 -42.47
N SER A 127 -18.03 22.21 -43.05
CA SER A 127 -18.28 20.79 -42.75
C SER A 127 -17.56 20.48 -41.44
N SER A 128 -18.31 20.19 -40.38
CA SER A 128 -17.75 19.64 -39.14
C SER A 128 -17.00 18.35 -39.47
N THR A 129 -15.67 18.40 -39.58
CA THR A 129 -14.84 17.21 -39.75
C THR A 129 -15.17 16.24 -38.61
N ASN A 130 -15.73 15.08 -38.94
CA ASN A 130 -16.37 14.24 -37.95
C ASN A 130 -15.32 13.44 -37.17
N VAL A 131 -14.84 14.02 -36.05
CA VAL A 131 -13.89 13.37 -35.12
C VAL A 131 -14.36 11.96 -34.74
N LYS A 132 -15.69 11.74 -34.65
CA LYS A 132 -16.26 10.43 -34.36
C LYS A 132 -15.91 9.40 -35.43
N GLU A 133 -16.16 9.71 -36.70
CA GLU A 133 -15.87 8.84 -37.86
C GLU A 133 -14.36 8.59 -37.99
N PHE A 134 -13.55 9.61 -37.77
CA PHE A 134 -12.09 9.46 -37.77
C PHE A 134 -11.64 8.46 -36.70
N VAL A 135 -12.15 8.58 -35.47
CA VAL A 135 -11.79 7.64 -34.40
C VAL A 135 -12.35 6.25 -34.68
N GLU A 136 -13.56 6.12 -35.19
CA GLU A 136 -14.13 4.83 -35.64
C GLU A 136 -13.24 4.16 -36.70
N SER A 137 -12.62 4.92 -37.60
CA SER A 137 -11.65 4.40 -38.57
C SER A 137 -10.39 3.82 -37.94
N LEU A 138 -10.02 4.27 -36.72
CA LEU A 138 -8.89 3.78 -35.93
C LEU A 138 -9.28 2.61 -35.02
N VAL A 139 -10.57 2.38 -34.78
CA VAL A 139 -11.06 1.24 -34.00
C VAL A 139 -10.85 -0.05 -34.79
N THR A 140 -10.47 -1.08 -34.05
CA THR A 140 -10.18 -2.42 -34.57
C THR A 140 -11.00 -3.44 -33.79
N ASP A 141 -11.63 -4.42 -34.44
CA ASP A 141 -12.30 -5.51 -33.71
C ASP A 141 -11.24 -6.30 -32.91
N LEU A 142 -11.50 -6.53 -31.62
CA LEU A 142 -10.59 -7.26 -30.73
C LEU A 142 -10.22 -8.66 -31.25
N GLN A 143 -11.08 -9.32 -32.03
CA GLN A 143 -10.80 -10.60 -32.68
C GLN A 143 -9.62 -10.53 -33.64
N THR A 144 -9.36 -9.37 -34.27
CA THR A 144 -8.19 -9.19 -35.15
C THR A 144 -6.86 -9.09 -34.38
N LEU A 145 -6.93 -8.90 -33.06
CA LEU A 145 -5.80 -9.02 -32.16
C LEU A 145 -5.61 -10.46 -31.65
N LYS A 146 -6.45 -11.42 -32.08
CA LYS A 146 -6.27 -12.83 -31.79
C LYS A 146 -5.16 -13.43 -32.65
N GLY A 147 -4.32 -14.27 -32.06
CA GLY A 147 -3.34 -15.09 -32.80
C GLY A 147 -2.69 -16.13 -31.91
N ASP A 148 -2.06 -17.15 -32.50
CA ASP A 148 -1.63 -18.36 -31.76
C ASP A 148 -0.63 -18.07 -30.64
N THR A 149 0.18 -17.02 -30.78
CA THR A 149 1.19 -16.64 -29.80
C THR A 149 1.09 -15.16 -29.45
N ALA A 150 1.29 -14.86 -28.16
CA ALA A 150 1.30 -13.50 -27.66
C ALA A 150 2.53 -12.75 -28.20
N SER A 151 2.33 -11.55 -28.75
CA SER A 151 3.42 -10.76 -29.36
C SER A 151 3.27 -9.26 -29.13
N LEU A 152 4.39 -8.55 -29.19
CA LEU A 152 4.51 -7.14 -28.75
C LEU A 152 3.52 -6.18 -29.44
N ASN A 153 3.00 -6.54 -30.61
CA ASN A 153 2.08 -5.73 -31.41
C ASN A 153 0.60 -5.85 -30.98
N PHE A 154 0.34 -6.15 -29.71
CA PHE A 154 -0.96 -6.44 -29.10
C PHE A 154 -1.59 -7.80 -29.45
N THR A 155 -0.99 -8.67 -30.28
CA THR A 155 -1.56 -10.01 -30.54
C THR A 155 -1.59 -10.87 -29.27
N TYR A 156 -2.72 -11.53 -28.98
CA TYR A 156 -2.88 -12.45 -27.84
C TYR A 156 -3.82 -13.63 -28.18
N PRO A 157 -3.60 -14.85 -27.66
CA PRO A 157 -4.35 -16.03 -28.10
C PRO A 157 -5.80 -16.15 -27.62
N PHE A 158 -6.16 -15.53 -26.48
CA PHE A 158 -7.50 -15.63 -25.88
C PHE A 158 -7.99 -17.09 -25.75
N ASN A 159 -7.11 -17.99 -25.31
CA ASN A 159 -7.42 -19.42 -25.16
C ASN A 159 -8.55 -19.69 -24.15
N SER A 160 -9.25 -20.83 -24.31
CA SER A 160 -10.02 -21.44 -23.23
C SER A 160 -9.07 -22.05 -22.22
N TYR A 161 -9.41 -21.93 -20.93
CA TYR A 161 -8.67 -22.54 -19.85
C TYR A 161 -9.51 -23.59 -19.14
N GLU A 162 -8.96 -24.80 -19.11
CA GLU A 162 -9.60 -26.01 -18.66
C GLU A 162 -8.97 -26.50 -17.35
N GLY A 163 -9.73 -27.26 -16.55
CA GLY A 163 -9.21 -27.92 -15.36
C GLY A 163 -8.91 -27.01 -14.17
N LEU A 164 -9.48 -25.79 -14.14
CA LEU A 164 -9.39 -24.90 -12.98
C LEU A 164 -10.18 -25.51 -11.81
N GLN A 165 -9.60 -25.49 -10.62
CA GLN A 165 -10.15 -26.21 -9.47
C GLN A 165 -10.27 -25.32 -8.23
N LYS A 166 -11.27 -25.60 -7.41
CA LYS A 166 -11.33 -25.16 -6.01
C LYS A 166 -11.55 -26.34 -5.09
N GLN A 167 -10.86 -26.38 -3.96
CA GLN A 167 -10.96 -27.45 -2.97
C GLN A 167 -11.02 -26.88 -1.55
N ARG A 168 -11.96 -27.39 -0.74
CA ARG A 168 -12.16 -26.95 0.64
C ARG A 168 -11.11 -27.58 1.57
N LEU A 169 -10.60 -26.75 2.48
CA LEU A 169 -9.77 -27.15 3.61
C LEU A 169 -10.59 -27.07 4.91
N THR A 170 -10.15 -27.81 5.92
CA THR A 170 -10.63 -27.75 7.31
C THR A 170 -9.46 -27.83 8.29
N PHE A 171 -9.68 -27.52 9.57
CA PHE A 171 -8.66 -27.74 10.58
C PHE A 171 -8.43 -29.21 10.86
N ARG A 172 -7.18 -29.54 11.14
CA ARG A 172 -6.84 -30.87 11.63
C ARG A 172 -7.36 -31.04 13.05
N ASP A 173 -8.42 -31.82 13.21
CA ASP A 173 -8.80 -32.40 14.50
C ASP A 173 -7.92 -33.63 14.81
N LYS A 174 -7.85 -34.03 16.09
CA LYS A 174 -7.10 -35.21 16.57
C LYS A 174 -7.49 -36.51 15.85
N ASN A 175 -8.68 -36.56 15.27
CA ASN A 175 -9.24 -37.71 14.56
C ASN A 175 -8.91 -37.75 13.05
N HIS A 176 -8.36 -36.67 12.46
CA HIS A 176 -8.01 -36.65 11.04
C HIS A 176 -6.70 -37.38 10.76
N LYS A 177 -6.80 -38.51 10.03
CA LYS A 177 -5.64 -39.29 9.54
C LYS A 177 -4.97 -38.67 8.32
N ASP A 178 -5.63 -37.74 7.65
CA ASP A 178 -5.13 -37.10 6.44
C ASP A 178 -3.94 -36.19 6.72
N LYS A 179 -3.02 -36.12 5.75
CA LYS A 179 -1.82 -35.29 5.84
C LYS A 179 -2.18 -33.81 5.72
N ALA A 180 -1.59 -32.98 6.57
CA ALA A 180 -1.77 -31.53 6.50
C ALA A 180 -1.18 -30.97 5.20
N VAL A 181 -1.93 -30.08 4.55
CA VAL A 181 -1.56 -29.41 3.29
C VAL A 181 -0.83 -28.10 3.58
N LEU A 182 -1.32 -27.35 4.59
CA LEU A 182 -0.80 -26.04 4.98
C LEU A 182 -0.61 -25.97 6.50
N ARG A 183 0.31 -25.10 6.92
CA ARG A 183 0.61 -24.78 8.32
C ARG A 183 0.63 -23.27 8.53
N PHE A 184 -0.01 -22.79 9.58
CA PHE A 184 -0.08 -21.37 9.93
C PHE A 184 0.32 -21.15 11.38
N HIS A 185 1.18 -20.16 11.60
CA HIS A 185 1.55 -19.69 12.93
C HIS A 185 0.76 -18.43 13.27
N LYS A 186 -0.22 -18.57 14.17
CA LYS A 186 -1.05 -17.49 14.70
C LYS A 186 -0.36 -16.85 15.90
N LEU A 187 -0.34 -15.53 15.93
CA LEU A 187 0.09 -14.71 17.06
C LEU A 187 -1.11 -13.95 17.61
N THR A 188 -1.32 -14.03 18.92
CA THR A 188 -2.33 -13.22 19.64
C THR A 188 -1.61 -12.36 20.68
N ILE A 189 -1.87 -11.06 20.66
CA ILE A 189 -1.35 -10.11 21.67
C ILE A 189 -2.56 -9.55 22.41
N ALA A 190 -2.73 -9.92 23.68
CA ALA A 190 -3.79 -9.41 24.54
C ALA A 190 -3.22 -8.37 25.52
N VAL A 191 -3.76 -7.15 25.51
CA VAL A 191 -3.44 -6.08 26.47
C VAL A 191 -4.59 -5.96 27.45
N GLN A 192 -4.30 -6.11 28.74
CA GLN A 192 -5.31 -6.20 29.79
C GLN A 192 -5.40 -4.90 30.60
N LYS A 193 -6.53 -4.70 31.30
CA LYS A 193 -6.76 -3.56 32.20
C LYS A 193 -6.63 -2.19 31.51
N THR A 194 -6.96 -2.11 30.23
CA THR A 194 -6.85 -0.87 29.45
C THR A 194 -7.74 0.26 29.98
N ARG A 195 -8.90 -0.08 30.55
CA ARG A 195 -9.84 0.88 31.19
C ARG A 195 -9.27 1.52 32.46
N GLU A 196 -8.45 0.79 33.20
CA GLU A 196 -7.82 1.25 34.45
C GLU A 196 -6.57 2.11 34.19
N PHE A 197 -6.16 2.31 32.93
CA PHE A 197 -4.92 3.00 32.58
C PHE A 197 -4.82 4.41 33.18
N ASN A 198 -5.90 5.19 33.11
CA ASN A 198 -5.90 6.55 33.66
C ASN A 198 -5.69 6.55 35.18
N GLU A 199 -6.32 5.62 35.89
CA GLU A 199 -6.18 5.50 37.34
C GLU A 199 -4.78 5.05 37.73
N HIS A 200 -4.20 4.11 36.98
CA HIS A 200 -2.82 3.67 37.20
C HIS A 200 -1.81 4.77 36.92
N LEU A 201 -1.99 5.56 35.85
CA LEU A 201 -1.11 6.69 35.56
C LEU A 201 -1.20 7.77 36.63
N LYS A 202 -2.41 8.11 37.10
CA LYS A 202 -2.63 9.07 38.18
C LYS A 202 -1.93 8.61 39.48
N LYS A 203 -2.18 7.37 39.92
CA LYS A 203 -1.51 6.80 41.11
C LYS A 203 0.01 6.78 40.98
N GLY A 204 0.52 6.51 39.78
CA GLY A 204 1.95 6.57 39.48
C GLY A 204 2.54 7.96 39.68
N LEU A 205 1.83 9.01 39.23
CA LEU A 205 2.24 10.40 39.44
C LEU A 205 2.16 10.81 40.91
N GLU A 206 1.09 10.45 41.63
CA GLU A 206 0.95 10.71 43.07
C GLU A 206 2.11 10.08 43.86
N GLN A 207 2.45 8.82 43.55
CA GLN A 207 3.56 8.13 44.18
C GLN A 207 4.92 8.73 43.81
N TYR A 208 5.09 9.18 42.56
CA TYR A 208 6.29 9.89 42.14
C TYR A 208 6.48 11.18 42.95
N ILE A 209 5.43 12.00 43.07
CA ILE A 209 5.48 13.25 43.83
C ILE A 209 5.86 12.96 45.29
N ARG A 210 5.18 11.99 45.92
CA ARG A 210 5.42 11.61 47.32
C ARG A 210 6.86 11.15 47.59
N ILE A 211 7.52 10.50 46.62
CA ILE A 211 8.87 9.96 46.80
C ILE A 211 9.93 10.99 46.42
N GLN A 212 9.80 11.61 45.24
CA GLN A 212 10.82 12.51 44.68
C GLN A 212 10.86 13.86 45.39
N PHE A 213 9.71 14.35 45.84
CA PHE A 213 9.56 15.66 46.48
C PHE A 213 9.19 15.51 47.96
N ALA A 214 9.62 14.44 48.63
CA ALA A 214 9.29 14.21 50.04
C ALA A 214 9.83 15.27 51.01
N SER A 215 10.84 16.05 50.58
CA SER A 215 11.56 17.02 51.40
C SER A 215 11.25 18.48 51.08
N VAL A 216 10.24 18.75 50.24
CA VAL A 216 9.82 20.11 49.86
C VAL A 216 8.91 20.71 50.95
N SER A 217 8.66 22.02 50.89
CA SER A 217 7.77 22.68 51.85
C SER A 217 6.31 22.27 51.68
N GLU A 218 5.49 22.43 52.73
CA GLU A 218 4.05 22.13 52.65
C GLU A 218 3.34 22.96 51.57
N GLU A 219 3.74 24.23 51.38
CA GLU A 219 3.20 25.13 50.36
C GLU A 219 3.52 24.63 48.94
N GLU A 220 4.78 24.28 48.67
CA GLU A 220 5.19 23.66 47.39
C GLU A 220 4.48 22.33 47.14
N GLN A 221 4.25 21.54 48.20
CA GLN A 221 3.57 20.26 48.09
C GLN A 221 2.08 20.41 47.77
N GLU A 222 1.44 21.46 48.29
CA GLU A 222 0.07 21.84 47.95
C GLU A 222 -0.04 22.32 46.49
N GLU A 223 0.90 23.15 46.03
CA GLU A 223 0.98 23.58 44.63
C GLU A 223 1.14 22.42 43.64
N LEU A 224 2.02 21.45 43.94
CA LEU A 224 2.16 20.24 43.14
C LEU A 224 0.86 19.41 43.12
N GLY A 225 0.10 19.42 44.22
CA GLY A 225 -1.23 18.83 44.31
C GLY A 225 -2.22 19.48 43.34
N TYR A 226 -2.33 20.81 43.36
CA TYR A 226 -3.21 21.57 42.45
C TYR A 226 -2.83 21.35 40.98
N LEU A 227 -1.52 21.38 40.66
CA LEU A 227 -1.02 21.11 39.31
C LEU A 227 -1.42 19.71 38.83
N LEU A 228 -1.32 18.70 39.70
CA LEU A 228 -1.71 17.34 39.37
C LEU A 228 -3.20 17.27 39.05
N GLU A 229 -4.06 17.91 39.85
CA GLU A 229 -5.51 17.97 39.59
C GLU A 229 -5.83 18.63 38.25
N ASP A 230 -5.20 19.77 37.94
CA ASP A 230 -5.45 20.51 36.71
C ASP A 230 -5.04 19.72 35.44
N LEU A 231 -4.05 18.82 35.53
CA LEU A 231 -3.60 18.00 34.41
C LEU A 231 -4.63 16.97 33.91
N TYR A 232 -5.63 16.62 34.71
CA TYR A 232 -6.69 15.66 34.32
C TYR A 232 -8.12 16.18 34.54
N LYS A 233 -8.28 17.47 34.87
CA LYS A 233 -9.58 18.11 35.15
C LYS A 233 -10.50 18.20 33.94
N ASP A 234 -9.94 18.44 32.76
CA ASP A 234 -10.68 18.52 31.49
C ASP A 234 -10.38 17.30 30.61
N LYS A 235 -11.33 16.35 30.59
CA LYS A 235 -11.20 15.08 29.85
C LYS A 235 -11.25 15.25 28.34
N ASP A 236 -11.80 16.36 27.86
CA ASP A 236 -12.02 16.62 26.44
C ASP A 236 -10.86 17.43 25.82
N ASN A 237 -10.02 18.04 26.66
CA ASN A 237 -8.83 18.75 26.21
C ASN A 237 -7.66 17.79 25.93
N LEU A 238 -7.63 17.28 24.70
CA LEU A 238 -6.56 16.41 24.17
C LEU A 238 -5.17 17.08 24.09
N GLN A 239 -5.06 18.39 24.36
CA GLN A 239 -3.78 19.11 24.38
C GLN A 239 -3.07 19.05 25.73
N LEU A 240 -3.76 18.62 26.80
CA LEU A 240 -3.13 18.40 28.10
C LEU A 240 -2.13 17.24 28.03
N ASP A 241 -1.00 17.39 28.73
CA ASP A 241 0.12 16.45 28.67
C ASP A 241 -0.30 15.02 29.08
N PHE A 242 -1.20 14.88 30.06
CA PHE A 242 -1.77 13.59 30.46
C PHE A 242 -2.45 12.86 29.28
N TYR A 243 -3.34 13.55 28.55
CA TYR A 243 -4.06 12.99 27.41
C TYR A 243 -3.18 12.84 26.17
N ARG A 244 -2.14 13.67 26.01
CA ARG A 244 -1.11 13.47 24.99
C ARG A 244 -0.35 12.17 25.20
N LEU A 245 0.12 11.90 26.41
CA LEU A 245 0.78 10.63 26.73
C LEU A 245 -0.16 9.45 26.48
N LYS A 246 -1.41 9.54 26.96
CA LYS A 246 -2.45 8.53 26.70
C LYS A 246 -2.59 8.23 25.21
N ARG A 247 -2.66 9.26 24.36
CA ARG A 247 -2.78 9.12 22.91
C ARG A 247 -1.54 8.46 22.29
N ILE A 248 -0.34 8.81 22.74
CA ILE A 248 0.91 8.20 22.24
C ILE A 248 0.95 6.71 22.60
N ILE A 249 0.60 6.37 23.85
CA ILE A 249 0.50 4.98 24.30
C ILE A 249 -0.54 4.23 23.49
N ASP A 250 -1.69 4.84 23.26
CA ASP A 250 -2.75 4.30 22.43
C ASP A 250 -2.23 3.96 21.03
N THR A 251 -1.55 4.88 20.33
CA THR A 251 -1.22 4.73 18.91
C THR A 251 0.09 3.98 18.61
N GLU A 252 1.06 3.99 19.52
CA GLU A 252 2.43 3.52 19.23
C GLU A 252 2.80 2.19 19.92
N THR A 253 2.04 1.75 20.93
CA THR A 253 2.40 0.59 21.76
C THR A 253 2.41 -0.73 20.99
N LEU A 254 1.45 -0.96 20.08
CA LEU A 254 1.36 -2.22 19.34
C LEU A 254 2.64 -2.51 18.56
N GLY A 255 3.33 -1.47 18.09
CA GLY A 255 4.64 -1.58 17.45
C GLY A 255 5.71 -2.21 18.34
N LYS A 256 5.77 -1.81 19.62
CA LYS A 256 6.66 -2.39 20.64
C LYS A 256 6.31 -3.84 20.94
N LEU A 257 5.03 -4.13 21.09
CA LEU A 257 4.55 -5.50 21.37
C LEU A 257 4.88 -6.45 20.22
N LYS A 258 4.71 -6.01 18.97
CA LYS A 258 5.14 -6.75 17.78
C LYS A 258 6.65 -7.01 17.81
N LYS A 259 7.45 -5.98 18.10
CA LYS A 259 8.92 -6.14 18.20
C LYS A 259 9.31 -7.18 19.26
N LYS A 260 8.70 -7.17 20.45
CA LYS A 260 8.93 -8.20 21.48
C LYS A 260 8.47 -9.58 21.03
N ALA A 261 7.32 -9.68 20.37
CA ALA A 261 6.81 -10.93 19.82
C ALA A 261 7.74 -11.55 18.75
N GLN A 262 8.56 -10.75 18.04
CA GLN A 262 9.59 -11.30 17.15
C GLN A 262 10.63 -12.13 17.92
N ILE A 263 11.02 -11.71 19.13
CA ILE A 263 11.96 -12.44 19.98
C ILE A 263 11.28 -13.69 20.54
N ASN A 264 10.08 -13.54 21.12
CA ASN A 264 9.31 -14.67 21.68
C ASN A 264 9.04 -15.76 20.62
N TYR A 265 8.83 -15.38 19.36
CA TYR A 265 8.65 -16.36 18.29
C TYR A 265 9.94 -17.12 17.93
N LEU A 266 11.12 -16.50 18.00
CA LEU A 266 12.38 -17.23 17.84
C LEU A 266 12.61 -18.20 19.00
N GLU A 267 12.24 -17.82 20.22
CA GLU A 267 12.28 -18.69 21.41
C GLU A 267 11.33 -19.88 21.24
N TYR A 268 10.10 -19.61 20.79
CA TYR A 268 9.13 -20.66 20.47
C TYR A 268 9.67 -21.68 19.46
N LEU A 269 10.38 -21.22 18.43
CA LEU A 269 11.04 -22.12 17.48
C LEU A 269 12.19 -22.90 18.12
N TYR A 270 13.02 -22.23 18.93
CA TYR A 270 14.14 -22.87 19.63
C TYR A 270 13.67 -24.00 20.56
N GLU A 271 12.61 -23.77 21.34
CA GLU A 271 11.99 -24.77 22.23
C GLU A 271 11.47 -26.01 21.47
N ASN A 272 11.14 -25.87 20.19
CA ASN A 272 10.59 -26.95 19.36
C ASN A 272 11.67 -27.71 18.54
N ILE A 273 12.96 -27.39 18.68
CA ILE A 273 14.04 -28.13 18.00
C ILE A 273 14.13 -29.55 18.58
N ASN A 274 14.18 -30.56 17.70
CA ASN A 274 14.34 -31.96 18.12
C ASN A 274 15.79 -32.23 18.58
N PRO A 275 16.00 -32.90 19.73
CA PRO A 275 17.31 -33.38 20.18
C PRO A 275 18.14 -34.10 19.10
N ASP A 276 17.55 -34.91 18.22
CA ASP A 276 18.32 -35.62 17.19
C ASP A 276 18.83 -34.69 16.09
N THR A 277 18.05 -33.66 15.74
CA THR A 277 18.47 -32.58 14.83
C THR A 277 19.54 -31.69 15.48
N SER A 278 19.53 -31.57 16.80
CA SER A 278 20.54 -30.81 17.55
C SER A 278 21.93 -31.47 17.51
N ARG A 279 22.01 -32.80 17.38
CA ARG A 279 23.29 -33.53 17.27
C ARG A 279 23.97 -33.35 15.91
N SER A 280 23.19 -33.25 14.83
CA SER A 280 23.72 -33.06 13.46
C SER A 280 23.91 -31.59 13.06
N ASN A 281 23.25 -30.64 13.72
CA ASN A 281 23.31 -29.20 13.44
C ASN A 281 23.62 -28.36 14.70
N SER A 282 24.46 -28.87 15.61
CA SER A 282 24.75 -28.22 16.90
C SER A 282 25.17 -26.75 16.77
N GLU A 283 25.98 -26.44 15.76
CA GLU A 283 26.43 -25.07 15.47
C GLU A 283 25.27 -24.11 15.12
N ALA A 284 24.32 -24.55 14.29
CA ALA A 284 23.17 -23.73 13.91
C ALA A 284 22.21 -23.49 15.08
N VAL A 285 22.08 -24.47 15.98
CA VAL A 285 21.29 -24.34 17.22
C VAL A 285 21.93 -23.30 18.15
N ILE A 286 23.26 -23.35 18.31
CA ILE A 286 24.02 -22.35 19.07
C ILE A 286 23.82 -20.96 18.46
N TYR A 287 23.81 -20.84 17.13
CA TYR A 287 23.57 -19.55 16.46
C TYR A 287 22.16 -19.01 16.69
N LEU A 288 21.13 -19.86 16.71
CA LEU A 288 19.78 -19.41 17.05
C LEU A 288 19.73 -18.91 18.50
N GLN A 289 20.29 -19.68 19.44
CA GLN A 289 20.34 -19.32 20.86
C GLN A 289 21.10 -18.00 21.08
N ASP A 290 22.26 -17.84 20.44
CA ASP A 290 23.04 -16.61 20.52
C ASP A 290 22.33 -15.42 19.89
N THR A 291 21.62 -15.63 18.77
CA THR A 291 20.80 -14.58 18.14
C THR A 291 19.72 -14.09 19.10
N ILE A 292 18.97 -14.99 19.74
CA ILE A 292 17.94 -14.65 20.73
C ILE A 292 18.57 -13.87 21.89
N ARG A 293 19.67 -14.38 22.46
CA ARG A 293 20.39 -13.73 23.56
C ARG A 293 20.84 -12.32 23.20
N ARG A 294 21.43 -12.11 22.01
CA ARG A 294 21.91 -10.80 21.55
C ARG A 294 20.78 -9.82 21.27
N LEU A 295 19.63 -10.28 20.78
CA LEU A 295 18.44 -9.43 20.66
C LEU A 295 17.96 -8.96 22.04
N ARG A 296 17.98 -9.83 23.06
CA ARG A 296 17.69 -9.45 24.45
C ARG A 296 18.70 -8.45 25.01
N LEU A 297 20.00 -8.65 24.77
CA LEU A 297 21.05 -7.70 25.17
C LEU A 297 20.86 -6.31 24.52
N ILE A 298 20.40 -6.26 23.26
CA ILE A 298 20.04 -4.99 22.61
C ILE A 298 18.88 -4.33 23.37
N GLU A 299 17.82 -5.07 23.73
CA GLU A 299 16.70 -4.52 24.50
C GLU A 299 17.13 -4.05 25.89
N GLU A 300 18.00 -4.79 26.57
CA GLU A 300 18.54 -4.38 27.87
C GLU A 300 19.36 -3.10 27.75
N TYR A 301 20.24 -3.01 26.75
CA TYR A 301 21.10 -1.85 26.52
C TYR A 301 20.31 -0.56 26.22
N ILE A 302 19.28 -0.62 25.37
CA ILE A 302 18.48 0.56 25.01
C ILE A 302 17.49 0.96 26.12
N ASN A 303 17.20 0.06 27.05
CA ASN A 303 16.30 0.32 28.19
C ASN A 303 17.08 0.37 29.52
N ASP A 304 18.38 0.68 29.49
CA ASP A 304 19.21 0.86 30.69
C ASP A 304 18.82 2.16 31.40
N ALA A 305 18.31 2.05 32.62
CA ALA A 305 17.86 3.18 33.41
C ALA A 305 19.03 4.04 33.94
N ASN A 306 20.26 3.49 33.95
CA ASN A 306 21.43 4.19 34.46
C ASN A 306 22.11 5.09 33.41
N LYS A 307 21.60 5.10 32.17
CA LYS A 307 22.18 5.86 31.05
C LYS A 307 21.29 7.03 30.66
N ALA A 308 21.91 8.19 30.51
CA ALA A 308 21.23 9.37 30.01
C ALA A 308 20.98 9.24 28.51
N ASP A 309 19.97 9.94 27.98
CA ASP A 309 19.65 9.86 26.56
C ASP A 309 20.82 10.31 25.67
N GLY A 310 21.64 11.27 26.13
CA GLY A 310 22.85 11.72 25.45
C GLY A 310 23.92 10.63 25.27
N ASP A 311 23.89 9.57 26.09
CA ASP A 311 24.85 8.47 25.99
C ASP A 311 24.72 7.67 24.69
N TYR A 312 23.53 7.70 24.10
CA TYR A 312 23.18 6.99 22.87
C TYR A 312 23.33 7.84 21.61
N LEU A 313 23.71 9.12 21.75
CA LEU A 313 23.89 10.04 20.62
C LEU A 313 25.20 9.74 19.88
N VAL A 314 25.10 9.50 18.58
CA VAL A 314 26.22 9.24 17.68
C VAL A 314 26.06 10.00 16.37
N SER A 315 27.15 10.19 15.63
CA SER A 315 27.13 10.91 14.36
C SER A 315 27.93 10.21 13.26
N TYR A 316 27.48 10.38 12.01
CA TYR A 316 28.21 9.95 10.81
C TYR A 316 27.90 10.88 9.64
N ALA A 317 28.92 11.25 8.86
CA ALA A 317 28.82 12.17 7.73
C ALA A 317 28.10 13.51 8.06
N GLY A 318 28.28 14.02 9.28
CA GLY A 318 27.64 15.24 9.78
C GLY A 318 26.18 15.10 10.22
N VAL A 319 25.68 13.86 10.35
CA VAL A 319 24.28 13.58 10.73
C VAL A 319 24.24 12.83 12.05
N SER A 320 23.47 13.36 13.01
CA SER A 320 23.34 12.80 14.35
C SER A 320 22.09 11.96 14.54
N LEU A 321 22.21 10.94 15.38
CA LEU A 321 21.18 9.93 15.62
C LEU A 321 21.32 9.38 17.04
N ASN A 322 20.18 9.21 17.72
CA ASN A 322 20.13 8.56 19.01
C ASN A 322 19.73 7.09 18.83
N TYR A 323 20.55 6.16 19.31
CA TYR A 323 20.25 4.72 19.19
C TYR A 323 19.02 4.30 19.98
N LYS A 324 18.79 4.86 21.16
CA LYS A 324 17.60 4.57 21.97
C LYS A 324 16.33 4.88 21.18
N ASP A 325 16.30 6.01 20.48
CA ASP A 325 15.13 6.47 19.71
C ASP A 325 14.80 5.53 18.56
N ILE A 326 15.81 5.13 17.79
CA ILE A 326 15.58 4.32 16.59
C ILE A 326 15.29 2.88 16.92
N PHE A 327 15.96 2.33 17.94
CA PHE A 327 15.72 0.97 18.38
C PHE A 327 14.50 0.83 19.27
N SER A 328 13.93 1.93 19.76
CA SER A 328 12.60 1.91 20.38
C SER A 328 11.48 1.58 19.38
N ARG A 329 11.66 1.81 18.08
CA ARG A 329 10.61 1.71 17.06
C ARG A 329 10.34 0.27 16.61
N ALA A 330 9.14 0.02 16.07
CA ALA A 330 8.71 -1.30 15.61
C ALA A 330 9.59 -1.87 14.49
N GLU A 331 10.04 -1.00 13.57
CA GLU A 331 10.85 -1.34 12.41
C GLU A 331 12.34 -1.52 12.72
N ALA A 332 12.73 -1.54 13.99
CA ALA A 332 14.11 -1.64 14.46
C ALA A 332 14.87 -2.81 13.79
N TYR A 333 14.25 -3.99 13.72
CA TYR A 333 14.93 -5.22 13.28
C TYR A 333 14.76 -5.57 11.79
N GLU A 334 14.13 -4.71 10.99
CA GLU A 334 13.81 -5.05 9.58
C GLU A 334 15.04 -5.28 8.68
N MET A 335 16.19 -4.73 9.07
CA MET A 335 17.45 -4.85 8.33
C MET A 335 18.17 -6.19 8.55
N LEU A 336 17.68 -7.02 9.47
CA LEU A 336 18.26 -8.33 9.74
C LEU A 336 17.98 -9.33 8.61
N PRO A 337 18.93 -10.23 8.30
CA PRO A 337 18.76 -11.24 7.27
C PRO A 337 17.72 -12.29 7.66
N ILE A 338 17.70 -12.71 8.94
CA ILE A 338 16.73 -13.65 9.50
C ILE A 338 16.07 -12.98 10.70
N ILE A 339 14.76 -12.77 10.61
CA ILE A 339 13.92 -12.24 11.69
C ILE A 339 12.45 -12.61 11.40
N PRO A 340 11.62 -12.85 12.42
CA PRO A 340 10.18 -12.97 12.22
C PRO A 340 9.57 -11.65 11.74
N LYS A 341 8.58 -11.76 10.86
CA LYS A 341 7.75 -10.69 10.34
C LYS A 341 6.32 -10.96 10.80
N ILE A 342 5.79 -10.04 11.58
CA ILE A 342 4.42 -10.10 12.10
C ILE A 342 3.55 -9.30 11.13
N GLU A 343 2.79 -10.01 10.31
CA GLU A 343 2.03 -9.49 9.18
C GLU A 343 0.73 -10.27 9.02
N GLY A 344 -0.28 -9.65 8.38
CA GLY A 344 -1.60 -10.25 8.19
C GLY A 344 -2.46 -10.10 9.44
N TYR A 345 -3.14 -8.96 9.53
CA TYR A 345 -4.01 -8.67 10.66
C TYR A 345 -5.33 -9.42 10.45
N LEU A 346 -5.58 -10.41 11.31
CA LEU A 346 -6.76 -11.27 11.18
C LEU A 346 -7.96 -10.71 11.93
N GLY A 347 -7.72 -9.97 13.02
CA GLY A 347 -8.81 -9.40 13.82
C GLY A 347 -8.33 -8.59 15.01
N GLU A 348 -9.21 -7.71 15.46
CA GLU A 348 -9.15 -6.95 16.70
C GLU A 348 -10.36 -7.34 17.51
N THR A 349 -10.20 -7.66 18.79
CA THR A 349 -11.31 -7.98 19.67
C THR A 349 -11.18 -7.17 20.95
N THR A 350 -12.31 -6.69 21.45
CA THR A 350 -12.38 -5.92 22.70
C THR A 350 -13.34 -6.62 23.63
N ASP A 351 -12.85 -7.04 24.79
CA ASP A 351 -13.63 -7.51 25.91
C ASP A 351 -13.84 -6.35 26.87
N ASP A 352 -15.02 -5.74 26.78
CA ASP A 352 -15.41 -4.59 27.58
C ASP A 352 -15.52 -4.93 29.07
N GLU A 353 -15.94 -6.15 29.43
CA GLU A 353 -16.09 -6.56 30.83
C GLU A 353 -14.72 -6.70 31.51
N ARG A 354 -13.74 -7.27 30.80
CA ARG A 354 -12.37 -7.48 31.32
C ARG A 354 -11.42 -6.31 31.06
N GLY A 355 -11.84 -5.33 30.25
CA GLY A 355 -10.97 -4.26 29.77
C GLY A 355 -9.77 -4.80 28.98
N GLU A 356 -9.97 -5.88 28.23
CA GLU A 356 -8.93 -6.58 27.47
C GLU A 356 -9.10 -6.32 25.97
N ILE A 357 -7.99 -6.04 25.29
CA ILE A 357 -7.96 -5.85 23.83
C ILE A 357 -7.00 -6.87 23.24
N GLN A 358 -7.46 -7.64 22.26
CA GLN A 358 -6.64 -8.62 21.56
C GLN A 358 -6.41 -8.25 20.11
N PHE A 359 -5.14 -8.40 19.70
CA PHE A 359 -4.69 -8.27 18.32
C PHE A 359 -4.29 -9.64 17.80
N ILE A 360 -4.91 -10.08 16.71
CA ILE A 360 -4.63 -11.39 16.11
C ILE A 360 -3.94 -11.21 14.77
N LEU A 361 -2.76 -11.81 14.66
CA LEU A 361 -1.77 -11.53 13.61
C LEU A 361 -1.19 -12.84 13.07
N GLY A 362 -0.73 -12.83 11.83
CA GLY A 362 0.11 -13.90 11.28
C GLY A 362 1.59 -13.69 11.54
N VAL A 363 2.36 -14.79 11.56
CA VAL A 363 3.82 -14.76 11.66
C VAL A 363 4.45 -15.49 10.49
N LYS A 364 5.45 -14.87 9.85
CA LYS A 364 6.34 -15.51 8.87
C LYS A 364 7.81 -15.23 9.18
N LEU A 365 8.72 -16.08 8.70
CA LEU A 365 10.16 -15.84 8.78
C LEU A 365 10.69 -15.17 7.51
N LYS A 366 11.51 -14.14 7.68
CA LYS A 366 12.39 -13.61 6.63
C LYS A 366 13.65 -14.49 6.54
N PHE A 367 14.09 -14.85 5.33
CA PHE A 367 15.19 -15.81 5.11
C PHE A 367 16.26 -15.31 4.13
N ASP A 368 16.95 -14.22 4.46
CA ASP A 368 18.10 -13.67 3.71
C ASP A 368 17.89 -13.63 2.18
N GLY A 369 16.66 -13.34 1.74
CA GLY A 369 16.28 -13.40 0.33
C GLY A 369 16.96 -12.33 -0.52
N LYS A 370 16.92 -12.51 -1.84
CA LYS A 370 17.50 -11.55 -2.79
C LYS A 370 16.73 -10.23 -2.77
N VAL A 371 17.43 -9.13 -2.57
CA VAL A 371 16.93 -7.77 -2.74
C VAL A 371 16.93 -7.46 -4.24
N GLN A 372 15.78 -7.64 -4.87
CA GLN A 372 15.62 -7.51 -6.33
C GLN A 372 16.02 -6.11 -6.83
N ALA A 373 15.74 -5.09 -6.01
CA ALA A 373 16.01 -3.68 -6.29
C ALA A 373 17.51 -3.30 -6.35
N TYR A 374 18.45 -4.25 -6.20
CA TYR A 374 19.90 -3.98 -6.15
C TYR A 374 20.71 -5.15 -6.72
N GLY A 375 20.35 -5.61 -7.92
CA GLY A 375 21.06 -6.68 -8.62
C GLY A 375 20.88 -8.08 -8.00
N GLY A 376 19.91 -8.24 -7.10
CA GLY A 376 19.57 -9.53 -6.51
C GLY A 376 20.57 -10.06 -5.46
N LYS A 377 21.34 -9.18 -4.80
CA LYS A 377 22.16 -9.55 -3.63
C LYS A 377 21.27 -10.03 -2.48
N ASN A 378 21.74 -10.99 -1.68
CA ASN A 378 21.07 -11.37 -0.44
C ASN A 378 21.07 -10.21 0.56
N VAL A 379 20.15 -10.22 1.54
CA VAL A 379 19.96 -9.13 2.51
C VAL A 379 21.24 -8.77 3.24
N PHE A 380 21.95 -9.76 3.79
CA PHE A 380 23.21 -9.53 4.51
C PHE A 380 24.27 -8.89 3.60
N ALA A 381 24.49 -9.46 2.42
CA ALA A 381 25.46 -8.94 1.44
C ALA A 381 25.11 -7.53 0.95
N TYR A 382 23.81 -7.22 0.80
CA TYR A 382 23.34 -5.89 0.44
C TYR A 382 23.67 -4.86 1.51
N TYR A 383 23.33 -5.12 2.78
CA TYR A 383 23.61 -4.17 3.86
C TYR A 383 25.10 -4.06 4.18
N LEU A 384 25.86 -5.14 4.01
CA LEU A 384 27.32 -5.11 4.11
C LEU A 384 27.94 -4.21 3.04
N ASN A 385 27.38 -4.22 1.82
CA ASN A 385 27.79 -3.31 0.74
C ASN A 385 27.50 -1.85 1.09
N LEU A 386 26.36 -1.55 1.74
CA LEU A 386 26.08 -0.19 2.19
C LEU A 386 27.03 0.26 3.31
N LEU A 387 27.40 -0.64 4.22
CA LEU A 387 28.29 -0.34 5.35
C LEU A 387 29.73 -0.06 4.89
N ASP A 388 30.14 -0.59 3.74
CA ASP A 388 31.50 -0.48 3.19
C ASP A 388 31.74 0.91 2.57
N PRO A 389 32.60 1.76 3.18
CA PRO A 389 32.90 3.10 2.68
C PRO A 389 33.56 3.10 1.30
N GLU A 390 34.20 2.00 0.90
CA GLU A 390 34.85 1.86 -0.41
C GLU A 390 33.88 1.45 -1.51
N SER A 391 32.67 1.01 -1.16
CA SER A 391 31.67 0.63 -2.14
C SER A 391 31.20 1.84 -2.95
N LYS A 392 30.98 1.62 -4.25
CA LYS A 392 30.44 2.65 -5.16
C LYS A 392 29.12 3.24 -4.63
N GLN A 393 28.24 2.37 -4.15
CA GLN A 393 26.92 2.76 -3.65
C GLN A 393 27.01 3.64 -2.40
N HIS A 394 27.92 3.36 -1.48
CA HIS A 394 28.11 4.20 -0.30
C HIS A 394 28.56 5.61 -0.68
N LYS A 395 29.52 5.73 -1.60
CA LYS A 395 30.04 7.01 -2.08
C LYS A 395 28.98 7.81 -2.85
N GLU A 396 28.16 7.14 -3.66
CA GLU A 396 27.06 7.76 -4.44
C GLU A 396 25.92 8.29 -3.54
N GLU A 397 25.51 7.55 -2.52
CA GLU A 397 24.40 7.98 -1.64
C GLU A 397 24.81 9.12 -0.69
N LEU A 398 26.10 9.22 -0.32
CA LEU A 398 26.61 10.35 0.48
C LEU A 398 26.89 11.60 -0.35
N SER A 399 27.16 11.47 -1.65
CA SER A 399 27.41 12.62 -2.52
C SER A 399 26.12 13.32 -2.96
N ASP A 400 24.97 12.64 -2.91
CA ASP A 400 23.65 13.23 -3.14
C ASP A 400 23.14 13.99 -1.89
N PRO A 401 23.07 15.34 -1.92
CA PRO A 401 22.63 16.13 -0.77
C PRO A 401 21.21 15.80 -0.31
N LEU A 402 20.32 15.33 -1.19
CA LEU A 402 18.93 15.01 -0.87
C LEU A 402 18.81 13.67 -0.12
N ARG A 403 19.74 12.74 -0.32
CA ARG A 403 19.72 11.40 0.28
C ARG A 403 20.69 11.23 1.43
N LYS A 404 21.74 12.07 1.49
CA LYS A 404 22.81 12.01 2.47
C LYS A 404 22.30 11.81 3.90
N GLU A 405 21.32 12.59 4.35
CA GLU A 405 20.80 12.49 5.72
C GLU A 405 20.15 11.12 5.99
N VAL A 406 19.25 10.70 5.11
CA VAL A 406 18.53 9.43 5.23
C VAL A 406 19.51 8.25 5.17
N PHE A 407 20.51 8.33 4.29
CA PHE A 407 21.53 7.32 4.14
C PHE A 407 22.45 7.24 5.37
N ALA A 408 22.96 8.36 5.88
CA ALA A 408 23.81 8.38 7.06
C ALA A 408 23.10 7.78 8.30
N ARG A 409 21.82 8.13 8.50
CA ARG A 409 20.98 7.53 9.55
C ARG A 409 20.83 6.02 9.36
N LYS A 410 20.69 5.57 8.11
CA LYS A 410 20.61 4.14 7.76
C LYS A 410 21.92 3.41 8.08
N ILE A 411 23.08 4.01 7.80
CA ILE A 411 24.39 3.43 8.14
C ILE A 411 24.55 3.23 9.64
N LEU A 412 24.25 4.25 10.46
CA LEU A 412 24.31 4.15 11.92
C LEU A 412 23.41 3.03 12.44
N LYS A 413 22.19 2.89 11.91
CA LYS A 413 21.27 1.79 12.26
C LYS A 413 21.84 0.42 11.90
N ILE A 414 22.42 0.27 10.71
CA ILE A 414 23.05 -0.99 10.26
C ILE A 414 24.24 -1.33 11.17
N LEU A 415 25.10 -0.34 11.44
CA LEU A 415 26.29 -0.48 12.27
C LEU A 415 25.96 -1.09 13.63
N PHE A 416 25.02 -0.48 14.37
CA PHE A 416 24.62 -0.98 15.67
C PHE A 416 24.06 -2.40 15.59
N LEU A 417 23.06 -2.64 14.73
CA LEU A 417 22.43 -3.96 14.60
C LEU A 417 23.43 -5.06 14.24
N TYR A 418 24.23 -4.83 13.20
CA TYR A 418 25.09 -5.86 12.65
C TYR A 418 26.26 -6.13 13.58
N TYR A 419 26.81 -5.10 14.23
CA TYR A 419 27.85 -5.30 15.24
C TYR A 419 27.31 -6.10 16.42
N CYS A 420 26.20 -5.67 17.03
CA CYS A 420 25.64 -6.35 18.19
C CYS A 420 25.28 -7.81 17.90
N LEU A 421 24.74 -8.12 16.72
CA LEU A 421 24.35 -9.49 16.36
C LEU A 421 25.50 -10.37 15.87
N PHE A 422 26.45 -9.85 15.11
CA PHE A 422 27.43 -10.66 14.39
C PHE A 422 28.87 -10.50 14.86
N ALA A 423 29.18 -9.60 15.80
CA ALA A 423 30.52 -9.50 16.36
C ALA A 423 30.92 -10.80 17.05
N ILE A 424 32.12 -11.28 16.75
CA ILE A 424 32.70 -12.52 17.29
C ILE A 424 33.93 -12.12 18.12
N HIS A 425 34.30 -12.96 19.08
CA HIS A 425 35.59 -12.87 19.77
C HIS A 425 36.31 -14.21 19.62
N PRO A 426 37.51 -14.27 19.03
CA PRO A 426 38.14 -15.55 18.68
C PRO A 426 38.44 -16.46 19.88
N LYS A 427 38.61 -15.88 21.06
CA LYS A 427 39.01 -16.58 22.29
C LYS A 427 37.88 -16.85 23.29
N ILE A 428 36.67 -16.33 23.05
CA ILE A 428 35.54 -16.43 23.98
C ILE A 428 34.42 -17.19 23.27
N SER A 429 33.76 -18.11 23.97
CA SER A 429 32.60 -18.81 23.42
C SER A 429 31.56 -17.81 22.92
N GLN A 430 30.94 -18.11 21.78
CA GLN A 430 29.97 -17.20 21.17
C GLN A 430 28.79 -16.88 22.10
N LEU A 431 28.38 -17.83 22.95
CA LEU A 431 27.31 -17.66 23.94
C LEU A 431 27.72 -16.80 25.14
N GLU A 432 29.02 -16.69 25.43
CA GLU A 432 29.55 -15.93 26.57
C GLU A 432 29.95 -14.50 26.19
N TYR A 433 30.34 -14.29 24.93
CA TYR A 433 30.80 -12.98 24.48
C TYR A 433 29.67 -11.93 24.55
N ASN A 434 29.91 -10.83 25.27
CA ASN A 434 29.03 -9.66 25.29
C ASN A 434 29.52 -8.62 24.26
N PRO A 435 28.81 -8.43 23.13
CA PRO A 435 29.20 -7.48 22.10
C PRO A 435 28.96 -6.02 22.50
N ILE A 436 28.05 -5.74 23.45
CA ILE A 436 27.65 -4.37 23.82
C ILE A 436 28.81 -3.61 24.46
N SER A 437 29.50 -4.22 25.44
CA SER A 437 30.61 -3.57 26.14
C SER A 437 31.73 -3.15 25.18
N ASN A 438 32.07 -4.01 24.22
CA ASN A 438 33.10 -3.71 23.22
C ASN A 438 32.61 -2.65 22.20
N PHE A 439 31.32 -2.71 21.82
CA PHE A 439 30.71 -1.70 20.97
C PHE A 439 30.77 -0.31 21.60
N GLU A 440 30.43 -0.19 22.90
CA GLU A 440 30.51 1.08 23.60
C GLU A 440 31.93 1.63 23.66
N GLN A 441 32.87 0.81 24.10
CA GLN A 441 34.26 1.23 24.31
C GLN A 441 34.97 1.60 23.00
N LYS A 442 34.72 0.85 21.92
CA LYS A 442 35.51 0.97 20.69
C LYS A 442 34.76 1.60 19.52
N VAL A 443 33.43 1.57 19.50
CA VAL A 443 32.64 2.11 18.40
C VAL A 443 31.95 3.41 18.82
N VAL A 444 31.15 3.39 19.89
CA VAL A 444 30.39 4.57 20.33
C VAL A 444 31.32 5.75 20.64
N GLN A 445 32.43 5.51 21.35
CA GLN A 445 33.39 6.58 21.68
C GLN A 445 33.94 7.30 20.44
N ILE A 446 34.15 6.58 19.33
CA ILE A 446 34.67 7.16 18.09
C ILE A 446 33.55 7.85 17.30
N PHE A 447 32.36 7.27 17.25
CA PHE A 447 31.20 7.85 16.58
C PHE A 447 30.60 9.07 17.32
N LYS A 448 30.99 9.33 18.57
CA LYS A 448 30.73 10.58 19.30
C LYS A 448 31.70 11.71 18.94
N ARG A 449 32.88 11.39 18.38
CA ARG A 449 33.90 12.36 17.99
C ARG A 449 33.64 12.89 16.58
N ASP A 450 34.27 14.00 16.25
CA ASP A 450 34.22 14.61 14.92
C ASP A 450 35.42 14.16 14.04
N ASP A 451 35.63 12.85 13.93
CA ASP A 451 36.65 12.24 13.04
C ASP A 451 36.01 11.24 12.08
N GLU A 452 35.67 11.69 10.88
CA GLU A 452 35.06 10.85 9.85
C GLU A 452 36.03 9.81 9.26
N ASN A 453 37.33 10.07 9.25
CA ASN A 453 38.33 9.13 8.74
C ASN A 453 38.45 7.92 9.67
N GLU A 454 38.45 8.16 10.99
CA GLU A 454 38.46 7.09 11.99
C GLU A 454 37.16 6.27 11.94
N LYS A 455 36.00 6.92 11.81
CA LYS A 455 34.70 6.25 11.63
C LYS A 455 34.70 5.35 10.38
N GLN A 456 35.18 5.84 9.24
CA GLN A 456 35.27 5.05 8.01
C GLN A 456 36.22 3.85 8.17
N LYS A 457 37.36 4.01 8.85
CA LYS A 457 38.26 2.89 9.16
C LYS A 457 37.56 1.81 9.99
N ILE A 458 36.77 2.18 11.01
CA ILE A 458 35.97 1.21 11.78
C ILE A 458 34.99 0.47 10.88
N LEU A 459 34.24 1.17 10.04
CA LEU A 459 33.28 0.56 9.13
C LEU A 459 33.95 -0.47 8.21
N SER A 460 35.07 -0.10 7.58
CA SER A 460 35.85 -0.99 6.72
C SER A 460 36.37 -2.21 7.48
N ASN A 461 36.85 -2.03 8.71
CA ASN A 461 37.34 -3.12 9.56
C ASN A 461 36.21 -4.09 9.94
N ILE A 462 35.03 -3.59 10.30
CA ILE A 462 33.84 -4.42 10.59
C ILE A 462 33.44 -5.24 9.36
N VAL A 463 33.43 -4.61 8.17
CA VAL A 463 33.11 -5.30 6.92
C VAL A 463 34.11 -6.41 6.63
N LYS A 464 35.41 -6.15 6.78
CA LYS A 464 36.47 -7.15 6.61
C LYS A 464 36.31 -8.29 7.63
N TYR A 465 36.05 -7.95 8.89
CA TYR A 465 35.86 -8.91 9.97
C TYR A 465 34.69 -9.86 9.67
N PHE A 466 33.52 -9.36 9.26
CA PHE A 466 32.40 -10.25 8.94
C PHE A 466 32.66 -11.19 7.75
N LYS A 467 33.49 -10.77 6.79
CA LYS A 467 33.94 -11.62 5.68
C LYS A 467 34.93 -12.69 6.17
N GLU A 468 35.91 -12.31 6.98
CA GLU A 468 36.93 -13.20 7.56
C GLU A 468 36.32 -14.33 8.39
N TYR A 469 35.34 -14.00 9.25
CA TYR A 469 34.65 -14.97 10.11
C TYR A 469 33.42 -15.62 9.45
N LYS A 470 33.28 -15.48 8.13
CA LYS A 470 32.28 -16.17 7.30
C LYS A 470 30.85 -16.08 7.84
N VAL A 471 30.43 -14.90 8.30
CA VAL A 471 29.10 -14.67 8.90
C VAL A 471 27.96 -15.11 7.97
N GLN A 472 28.12 -14.97 6.65
CA GLN A 472 27.16 -15.44 5.66
C GLN A 472 26.92 -16.97 5.71
N GLU A 473 27.96 -17.77 5.99
CA GLU A 473 27.82 -19.23 6.15
C GLU A 473 26.98 -19.54 7.39
N LYS A 474 27.22 -18.83 8.51
CA LYS A 474 26.41 -18.95 9.74
C LYS A 474 24.93 -18.64 9.52
N ILE A 475 24.64 -17.54 8.80
CA ILE A 475 23.27 -17.15 8.42
C ILE A 475 22.62 -18.25 7.56
N THR A 476 23.38 -18.84 6.64
CA THR A 476 22.88 -19.91 5.76
C THR A 476 22.55 -21.18 6.56
N ASN A 477 23.40 -21.55 7.52
CA ASN A 477 23.16 -22.70 8.40
C ASN A 477 21.92 -22.47 9.29
N LEU A 478 21.77 -21.27 9.86
CA LEU A 478 20.58 -20.89 10.62
C LEU A 478 19.30 -20.94 9.75
N LYS A 479 19.35 -20.43 8.51
CA LYS A 479 18.25 -20.55 7.55
C LYS A 479 17.86 -22.01 7.35
N ASN A 480 18.83 -22.89 7.11
CA ASN A 480 18.57 -24.32 6.85
C ASN A 480 17.94 -25.03 8.05
N LEU A 481 18.39 -24.73 9.27
CA LEU A 481 17.81 -25.25 10.52
C LEU A 481 16.34 -24.83 10.64
N LEU A 482 16.05 -23.54 10.52
CA LEU A 482 14.70 -23.01 10.67
C LEU A 482 13.75 -23.52 9.57
N VAL A 483 14.23 -23.70 8.34
CA VAL A 483 13.46 -24.31 7.24
C VAL A 483 13.14 -25.78 7.53
N HIS A 484 14.10 -26.54 8.06
CA HIS A 484 13.88 -27.92 8.50
C HIS A 484 12.90 -28.03 9.67
N LEU A 485 12.76 -26.97 10.47
CA LEU A 485 11.84 -26.94 11.60
C LEU A 485 10.39 -26.68 11.16
N ILE A 486 10.17 -25.78 10.19
CA ILE A 486 8.82 -25.36 9.80
C ILE A 486 8.16 -26.23 8.71
N LYS A 487 8.94 -26.98 7.93
CA LYS A 487 8.44 -27.82 6.82
C LYS A 487 7.86 -29.19 7.20
N PRO A 488 8.31 -29.88 8.26
CA PRO A 488 7.70 -31.14 8.66
C PRO A 488 6.30 -30.97 9.24
N GLU A 489 5.49 -32.02 9.19
CA GLU A 489 4.12 -32.07 9.72
C GLU A 489 4.05 -32.16 11.27
N ARG A 490 5.14 -31.81 11.96
CA ARG A 490 5.20 -31.85 13.42
C ARG A 490 4.41 -30.69 14.00
N THR A 491 3.43 -31.01 14.84
CA THR A 491 2.66 -30.02 15.60
C THR A 491 3.45 -29.48 16.78
N PHE A 492 3.42 -28.16 16.96
CA PHE A 492 3.99 -27.49 18.11
C PHE A 492 2.88 -27.18 19.13
N SER A 493 3.20 -27.27 20.42
CA SER A 493 2.26 -26.94 21.49
C SER A 493 2.04 -25.42 21.57
N ILE A 494 0.86 -24.98 21.98
CA ILE A 494 0.58 -23.57 22.25
C ILE A 494 1.55 -23.05 23.32
N LYS A 495 2.05 -21.83 23.15
CA LYS A 495 2.93 -21.18 24.12
C LYS A 495 2.44 -19.78 24.45
N GLU A 496 2.46 -19.45 25.73
CA GLU A 496 2.07 -18.16 26.27
C GLU A 496 3.26 -17.48 26.94
N TYR A 497 3.41 -16.19 26.69
CA TYR A 497 4.44 -15.32 27.25
C TYR A 497 3.77 -14.16 27.98
N PRO A 498 3.65 -14.23 29.32
CA PRO A 498 3.18 -13.10 30.12
C PRO A 498 4.25 -12.00 30.11
N GLN A 499 3.83 -10.76 29.86
CA GLN A 499 4.68 -9.58 29.72
C GLN A 499 3.98 -8.36 30.32
N HIS A 500 4.72 -7.27 30.46
CA HIS A 500 4.23 -5.98 30.95
C HIS A 500 4.67 -4.87 30.01
N LEU A 501 3.72 -4.02 29.65
CA LEU A 501 3.97 -2.73 29.00
C LEU A 501 4.17 -1.68 30.09
N SER A 502 5.36 -1.11 30.19
CA SER A 502 5.71 -0.18 31.27
C SER A 502 6.17 1.17 30.74
N ILE A 503 5.67 2.24 31.36
CA ILE A 503 6.09 3.63 31.13
C ILE A 503 7.13 3.98 32.19
N SER A 504 8.29 4.50 31.77
CA SER A 504 9.39 4.93 32.65
C SER A 504 9.09 6.28 33.32
N LYS A 505 9.52 6.45 34.58
CA LYS A 505 9.51 7.74 35.29
C LYS A 505 10.46 8.76 34.64
N GLY A 506 11.42 8.31 33.84
CA GLY A 506 12.32 9.18 33.08
C GLY A 506 11.65 10.13 32.09
N ILE A 507 10.35 9.98 31.81
CA ILE A 507 9.54 10.95 31.06
C ILE A 507 9.19 12.21 31.88
N LEU A 508 9.32 12.14 33.20
CA LEU A 508 8.97 13.22 34.13
C LEU A 508 10.15 14.15 34.38
N GLU A 509 9.86 15.42 34.66
CA GLU A 509 10.83 16.40 35.15
C GLU A 509 11.16 16.15 36.61
N THR A 510 12.42 16.39 36.99
CA THR A 510 12.92 16.17 38.35
C THR A 510 13.16 17.46 39.13
N ASP A 511 13.21 18.60 38.45
CA ASP A 511 13.43 19.92 39.07
C ASP A 511 12.10 20.61 39.34
N ILE A 512 11.84 20.93 40.62
CA ILE A 512 10.58 21.54 41.06
C ILE A 512 10.35 22.92 40.42
N ASN A 513 11.40 23.72 40.27
CA ASN A 513 11.28 25.07 39.68
C ASN A 513 10.81 24.99 38.23
N THR A 514 11.37 24.04 37.48
CA THR A 514 10.95 23.76 36.10
C THR A 514 9.50 23.28 36.04
N ILE A 515 9.08 22.38 36.94
CA ILE A 515 7.71 21.86 37.00
C ILE A 515 6.71 23.00 37.25
N LEU A 516 6.94 23.82 38.27
CA LEU A 516 6.04 24.90 38.67
C LEU A 516 6.02 26.02 37.61
N HIS A 517 7.18 26.42 37.08
CA HIS A 517 7.25 27.46 36.04
C HIS A 517 6.63 27.01 34.71
N GLN A 518 6.80 25.76 34.31
CA GLN A 518 6.25 25.26 33.04
C GLN A 518 4.84 24.67 33.18
N ASN A 519 4.33 24.60 34.41
CA ASN A 519 3.03 24.04 34.76
C ASN A 519 2.85 22.61 34.20
N THR A 520 3.87 21.76 34.36
CA THR A 520 3.83 20.36 33.88
C THR A 520 4.84 19.45 34.61
N PHE A 521 4.45 18.19 34.85
CA PHE A 521 5.36 17.15 35.35
C PHE A 521 6.18 16.49 34.24
N PHE A 522 5.87 16.73 32.97
CA PHE A 522 6.45 16.00 31.84
C PHE A 522 7.54 16.79 31.15
N LYS A 523 8.58 16.09 30.71
CA LYS A 523 9.63 16.68 29.88
C LYS A 523 9.04 17.25 28.59
N SER A 524 9.66 18.34 28.10
CA SER A 524 9.25 19.04 26.87
C SER A 524 9.14 18.13 25.63
N ILE A 525 9.85 17.00 25.62
CA ILE A 525 9.78 15.97 24.57
C ILE A 525 8.37 15.43 24.31
N LEU A 526 7.50 15.42 25.33
CA LEU A 526 6.10 15.01 25.19
C LEU A 526 5.29 15.93 24.26
N LYS A 527 5.67 17.21 24.20
CA LYS A 527 5.05 18.22 23.34
C LYS A 527 5.62 18.21 21.91
N GLY A 528 6.68 17.44 21.68
CA GLY A 528 7.40 17.33 20.41
C GLY A 528 6.94 16.15 19.55
N ASN A 529 7.90 15.41 18.99
CA ASN A 529 7.64 14.28 18.11
C ASN A 529 7.19 13.04 18.93
N PRO A 530 5.98 12.48 18.70
CA PRO A 530 5.49 11.29 19.40
C PRO A 530 6.46 10.11 19.39
N LYS A 531 7.23 9.96 18.30
CA LYS A 531 8.19 8.84 18.15
C LYS A 531 9.38 8.92 19.09
N GLU A 532 9.67 10.09 19.62
CA GLU A 532 10.75 10.28 20.60
C GLU A 532 10.31 9.85 21.99
N VAL A 533 9.02 9.98 22.31
CA VAL A 533 8.43 9.54 23.58
C VAL A 533 8.45 8.01 23.72
N ILE A 534 8.42 7.27 22.60
CA ILE A 534 8.46 5.80 22.55
C ILE A 534 9.71 5.21 23.26
N ARG A 535 10.77 6.00 23.43
CA ARG A 535 11.98 5.60 24.17
C ARG A 535 11.72 5.34 25.66
N TYR A 536 10.66 5.92 26.24
CA TYR A 536 10.28 5.75 27.65
C TYR A 536 9.24 4.62 27.84
N ILE A 537 8.87 3.92 26.76
CA ILE A 537 7.94 2.79 26.79
C ILE A 537 8.75 1.51 26.62
N SER A 538 8.62 0.57 27.55
CA SER A 538 9.31 -0.72 27.54
C SER A 538 8.33 -1.89 27.60
N VAL A 539 8.72 -3.03 27.05
CA VAL A 539 7.97 -4.29 27.13
C VAL A 539 8.90 -5.36 27.65
N GLY A 540 8.56 -5.96 28.78
CA GLY A 540 9.40 -6.97 29.41
C GLY A 540 8.64 -7.82 30.42
N ASP A 541 9.39 -8.62 31.17
CA ASP A 541 8.82 -9.43 32.24
C ASP A 541 8.32 -8.55 33.39
N ALA A 542 7.50 -9.12 34.27
CA ALA A 542 6.95 -8.49 35.47
C ALA A 542 8.06 -8.20 36.50
N ASN A 543 9.02 -7.34 36.17
CA ASN A 543 10.05 -6.92 37.11
C ASN A 543 9.66 -5.58 37.72
N VAL A 544 9.71 -5.54 39.05
CA VAL A 544 9.59 -4.34 39.87
C VAL A 544 10.85 -3.48 39.66
N LYS A 545 10.99 -2.87 38.48
CA LYS A 545 12.00 -1.83 38.27
C LYS A 545 11.53 -0.58 39.01
N GLU A 546 12.40 0.02 39.84
CA GLU A 546 12.10 1.26 40.58
C GLU A 546 11.71 2.44 39.66
N ASP A 547 12.10 2.37 38.38
CA ASP A 547 11.87 3.39 37.35
C ASP A 547 10.49 3.28 36.64
N VAL A 548 9.55 2.44 37.10
CA VAL A 548 8.23 2.33 36.44
C VAL A 548 7.24 3.35 37.00
N LEU A 549 6.64 4.15 36.10
CA LEU A 549 5.55 5.07 36.40
C LEU A 549 4.19 4.37 36.37
N CYS A 550 3.93 3.61 35.31
CA CYS A 550 2.66 2.90 35.10
C CYS A 550 2.93 1.63 34.27
N SER A 551 2.15 0.57 34.50
CA SER A 551 2.29 -0.70 33.76
C SER A 551 0.94 -1.32 33.40
N LEU A 552 0.85 -1.91 32.21
CA LEU A 552 -0.29 -2.71 31.76
C LEU A 552 0.14 -4.17 31.52
N PRO A 553 -0.59 -5.17 32.04
CA PRO A 553 -0.32 -6.57 31.74
C PRO A 553 -0.58 -6.87 30.26
N VAL A 554 0.27 -7.72 29.68
CA VAL A 554 0.20 -8.16 28.29
C VAL A 554 0.42 -9.66 28.22
N LYS A 555 -0.32 -10.34 27.36
CA LYS A 555 -0.15 -11.76 27.08
C LYS A 555 0.12 -11.96 25.59
N ILE A 556 1.25 -12.57 25.26
CA ILE A 556 1.61 -12.94 23.88
C ILE A 556 1.45 -14.46 23.74
N THR A 557 0.54 -14.89 22.88
CA THR A 557 0.26 -16.32 22.63
C THR A 557 0.62 -16.70 21.20
N ILE A 558 1.36 -17.79 21.02
CA ILE A 558 1.70 -18.36 19.71
C ILE A 558 1.03 -19.73 19.58
N THR A 559 0.33 -19.93 18.46
CA THR A 559 -0.43 -21.15 18.16
C THR A 559 -0.05 -21.68 16.79
N ASP A 560 0.10 -23.01 16.71
CA ASP A 560 0.43 -23.73 15.47
C ASP A 560 -0.80 -24.44 14.91
N ILE A 561 -1.23 -24.03 13.72
CA ILE A 561 -2.49 -24.44 13.10
C ILE A 561 -2.20 -25.21 11.81
N HIS A 562 -2.82 -26.38 11.66
CA HIS A 562 -2.69 -27.24 10.48
C HIS A 562 -4.01 -27.37 9.72
N TYR A 563 -3.93 -27.29 8.40
CA TYR A 563 -5.08 -27.44 7.51
C TYR A 563 -4.99 -28.73 6.71
N VAL A 564 -6.09 -29.47 6.63
CA VAL A 564 -6.23 -30.70 5.82
C VAL A 564 -7.23 -30.46 4.70
N ALA A 565 -7.02 -31.11 3.55
CA ALA A 565 -7.95 -31.04 2.42
C ALA A 565 -9.15 -31.95 2.66
N THR A 566 -10.33 -31.50 2.20
CA THR A 566 -11.57 -32.30 2.23
C THR A 566 -11.92 -32.81 0.83
N GLU A 567 -12.92 -33.69 0.75
CA GLU A 567 -13.44 -34.22 -0.51
C GLU A 567 -14.25 -33.19 -1.33
N ASP A 568 -14.65 -32.06 -0.71
CA ASP A 568 -15.34 -30.97 -1.39
C ASP A 568 -14.39 -30.28 -2.37
N LYS A 569 -14.57 -30.66 -3.65
CA LYS A 569 -13.77 -30.23 -4.79
C LYS A 569 -14.67 -29.95 -5.98
N GLN A 570 -14.46 -28.80 -6.61
CA GLN A 570 -15.19 -28.36 -7.79
C GLN A 570 -14.21 -28.01 -8.91
N THR A 571 -14.60 -28.30 -10.16
CA THR A 571 -13.82 -28.00 -11.38
C THR A 571 -14.65 -27.14 -12.33
N PHE A 572 -14.02 -26.17 -12.97
CA PHE A 572 -14.66 -25.28 -13.94
C PHE A 572 -13.70 -24.86 -15.06
N LYS A 573 -14.28 -24.27 -16.10
CA LYS A 573 -13.59 -23.74 -17.26
C LYS A 573 -13.75 -22.23 -17.32
N MET A 574 -12.78 -21.54 -17.91
CA MET A 574 -12.83 -20.10 -18.09
C MET A 574 -12.55 -19.73 -19.54
N ASN A 575 -13.42 -18.88 -20.10
CA ASN A 575 -13.32 -18.38 -21.47
C ASN A 575 -13.31 -16.86 -21.48
N TYR A 576 -12.54 -16.26 -22.39
CA TYR A 576 -12.74 -14.86 -22.76
C TYR A 576 -14.02 -14.70 -23.57
N ALA A 577 -14.66 -13.53 -23.48
CA ALA A 577 -15.73 -13.13 -24.38
C ALA A 577 -15.30 -11.92 -25.25
N PRO A 578 -14.41 -12.09 -26.25
CA PRO A 578 -13.87 -10.98 -27.03
C PRO A 578 -14.78 -10.49 -28.16
N ALA A 579 -15.89 -11.18 -28.44
CA ALA A 579 -16.81 -10.80 -29.52
C ALA A 579 -17.46 -9.43 -29.29
N ASN A 580 -17.64 -8.66 -30.37
CA ASN A 580 -18.27 -7.34 -30.38
C ASN A 580 -17.58 -6.31 -29.47
N ILE A 581 -16.25 -6.42 -29.29
CA ILE A 581 -15.45 -5.43 -28.55
C ILE A 581 -14.57 -4.69 -29.56
N GLY A 582 -14.88 -3.41 -29.80
CA GLY A 582 -13.99 -2.51 -30.51
C GLY A 582 -12.79 -2.13 -29.64
N ALA A 583 -11.59 -2.17 -30.19
CA ALA A 583 -10.33 -1.86 -29.53
C ALA A 583 -9.64 -0.64 -30.17
N LEU A 584 -9.14 0.27 -29.33
CA LEU A 584 -8.32 1.41 -29.74
C LEU A 584 -7.01 1.41 -28.93
N PRO A 585 -5.94 0.76 -29.42
CA PRO A 585 -4.68 0.68 -28.70
C PRO A 585 -3.99 2.02 -28.52
N ILE A 586 -3.36 2.22 -27.36
CA ILE A 586 -2.51 3.37 -27.04
C ILE A 586 -1.08 2.88 -26.82
N LEU A 587 -0.11 3.55 -27.43
CA LEU A 587 1.31 3.29 -27.25
C LEU A 587 2.04 4.53 -26.70
N PHE A 588 2.60 4.43 -25.49
CA PHE A 588 3.59 5.38 -24.98
C PHE A 588 4.98 4.92 -25.37
N LEU A 589 5.73 5.78 -26.05
CA LEU A 589 7.00 5.42 -26.69
C LEU A 589 8.07 6.50 -26.49
N PRO A 590 9.29 6.17 -25.99
CA PRO A 590 10.39 7.10 -25.98
C PRO A 590 10.94 7.31 -27.40
N PHE A 591 10.32 8.23 -28.16
CA PHE A 591 10.50 8.29 -29.62
C PHE A 591 11.86 8.87 -30.04
N SER A 592 12.55 9.59 -29.16
CA SER A 592 13.90 10.12 -29.42
C SER A 592 14.97 9.02 -29.55
N ASP A 593 14.70 7.82 -29.03
CA ASP A 593 15.65 6.71 -29.03
C ASP A 593 15.57 5.86 -30.31
N LYS A 594 16.73 5.55 -30.90
CA LYS A 594 16.84 4.79 -32.16
C LYS A 594 16.28 3.37 -32.02
N LYS A 595 16.57 2.68 -30.92
CA LYS A 595 16.11 1.30 -30.68
C LYS A 595 14.59 1.26 -30.55
N CYS A 596 13.98 2.24 -29.91
CA CYS A 596 12.53 2.40 -29.83
C CYS A 596 11.91 2.61 -31.21
N GLN A 597 12.52 3.45 -32.05
CA GLN A 597 12.04 3.67 -33.42
C GLN A 597 12.11 2.38 -34.26
N GLU A 598 13.17 1.59 -34.12
CA GLU A 598 13.29 0.29 -34.79
C GLU A 598 12.21 -0.70 -34.34
N ILE A 599 11.99 -0.81 -33.02
CA ILE A 599 10.92 -1.65 -32.45
C ILE A 599 9.55 -1.19 -32.96
N TYR A 600 9.30 0.12 -32.96
CA TYR A 600 8.07 0.70 -33.48
C TYR A 600 7.83 0.33 -34.95
N ARG A 601 8.84 0.53 -35.81
CA ARG A 601 8.78 0.16 -37.24
C ARG A 601 8.54 -1.33 -37.45
N SER A 602 9.14 -2.17 -36.61
CA SER A 602 9.10 -3.64 -36.76
C SER A 602 7.78 -4.24 -36.30
N HIS A 603 7.20 -3.74 -35.20
CA HIS A 603 6.05 -4.37 -34.55
C HIS A 603 4.73 -3.61 -34.71
N PHE A 604 4.77 -2.28 -34.82
CA PHE A 604 3.57 -1.45 -34.65
C PHE A 604 3.15 -0.70 -35.91
N LEU A 605 3.98 -0.66 -36.96
CA LEU A 605 3.74 0.15 -38.16
C LEU A 605 2.42 -0.19 -38.88
N LYS A 606 2.00 -1.47 -38.83
CA LYS A 606 0.78 -1.97 -39.47
C LYS A 606 -0.45 -1.97 -38.55
N ARG A 607 -0.32 -1.48 -37.31
CA ARG A 607 -1.41 -1.48 -36.32
C ARG A 607 -2.11 -0.14 -36.30
N LYS A 608 -3.44 -0.18 -36.15
CA LYS A 608 -4.22 1.01 -35.82
C LYS A 608 -4.00 1.35 -34.35
N LEU A 609 -3.54 2.57 -34.04
CA LEU A 609 -3.26 2.99 -32.67
C LEU A 609 -3.13 4.51 -32.51
N LEU A 610 -3.24 4.96 -31.25
CA LEU A 610 -2.83 6.29 -30.81
C LEU A 610 -1.39 6.21 -30.28
N LEU A 611 -0.53 7.10 -30.76
CA LEU A 611 0.88 7.16 -30.38
C LEU A 611 1.17 8.41 -29.54
N PHE A 612 1.60 8.22 -28.30
CA PHE A 612 2.08 9.27 -27.41
C PHE A 612 3.61 9.17 -27.30
N PRO A 613 4.36 9.93 -28.10
CA PRO A 613 5.79 10.05 -27.91
C PRO A 613 6.08 10.75 -26.57
N TYR A 614 7.16 10.33 -25.92
CA TYR A 614 7.76 11.08 -24.81
C TYR A 614 9.29 11.08 -24.95
N GLN A 615 9.97 12.02 -24.30
CA GLN A 615 11.44 12.07 -24.31
C GLN A 615 12.04 11.30 -23.13
N LEU A 616 13.17 10.64 -23.39
CA LEU A 616 14.07 10.17 -22.34
C LEU A 616 14.85 11.37 -21.77
N GLU A 617 15.26 11.29 -20.49
CA GLU A 617 16.00 12.40 -19.88
C GLU A 617 17.33 12.66 -20.62
N ASN A 618 17.44 13.84 -21.25
CA ASN A 618 18.70 14.33 -21.82
C ASN A 618 19.42 15.33 -20.88
N SER A 619 18.70 15.87 -19.90
CA SER A 619 19.15 16.84 -18.88
C SER A 619 18.24 16.78 -17.66
N LYS A 620 18.77 16.93 -16.44
CA LYS A 620 17.96 16.91 -15.22
C LYS A 620 17.10 18.18 -15.13
N PHE A 621 15.79 18.06 -15.30
CA PHE A 621 14.84 19.13 -14.97
C PHE A 621 15.00 19.53 -13.50
N GLU A 622 14.93 20.82 -13.22
CA GLU A 622 14.78 21.29 -11.84
C GLU A 622 13.40 20.88 -11.28
N SER A 623 13.25 20.88 -9.95
CA SER A 623 11.99 20.44 -9.30
C SER A 623 10.75 21.22 -9.79
N GLN A 624 10.92 22.50 -10.10
CA GLN A 624 9.88 23.37 -10.64
C GLN A 624 9.48 22.97 -12.06
N GLU A 625 10.46 22.87 -12.97
CA GLU A 625 10.21 22.50 -14.37
C GLU A 625 9.58 21.11 -14.48
N LEU A 626 10.05 20.17 -13.65
CA LEU A 626 9.53 18.80 -13.61
C LEU A 626 8.06 18.76 -13.19
N PHE A 627 7.65 19.57 -12.20
CA PHE A 627 6.23 19.69 -11.82
C PHE A 627 5.40 20.24 -12.99
N ILE A 628 5.85 21.32 -13.61
CA ILE A 628 5.14 21.97 -14.73
C ILE A 628 4.99 21.01 -15.92
N TYR A 629 6.04 20.27 -16.26
CA TYR A 629 6.01 19.24 -17.29
C TYR A 629 4.96 18.18 -16.97
N ARG A 630 5.00 17.60 -15.76
CA ARG A 630 4.08 16.53 -15.35
C ARG A 630 2.62 17.00 -15.32
N PHE A 631 2.38 18.20 -14.81
CA PHE A 631 1.06 18.83 -14.79
C PHE A 631 0.52 18.99 -16.21
N THR A 632 1.30 19.62 -17.08
CA THR A 632 0.91 19.90 -18.47
C THR A 632 0.69 18.61 -19.26
N PHE A 633 1.59 17.63 -19.10
CA PHE A 633 1.50 16.34 -19.76
C PHE A 633 0.24 15.58 -19.34
N ALA A 634 -0.06 15.53 -18.04
CA ALA A 634 -1.24 14.87 -17.51
C ALA A 634 -2.53 15.51 -18.02
N LEU A 635 -2.62 16.85 -17.94
CA LEU A 635 -3.79 17.63 -18.37
C LEU A 635 -4.08 17.44 -19.86
N LEU A 636 -3.08 17.71 -20.72
CA LEU A 636 -3.27 17.66 -22.17
C LEU A 636 -3.51 16.24 -22.66
N THR A 637 -2.80 15.24 -22.14
CA THR A 637 -3.06 13.83 -22.51
C THR A 637 -4.51 13.44 -22.21
N TYR A 638 -5.00 13.82 -21.02
CA TYR A 638 -6.38 13.53 -20.65
C TYR A 638 -7.39 14.27 -21.53
N ILE A 639 -7.19 15.57 -21.77
CA ILE A 639 -8.08 16.37 -22.64
C ILE A 639 -8.09 15.83 -24.08
N CYS A 640 -6.93 15.52 -24.67
CA CYS A 640 -6.84 14.93 -26.01
C CYS A 640 -7.66 13.63 -26.10
N LEU A 641 -7.52 12.74 -25.11
CA LEU A 641 -8.28 11.50 -25.08
C LEU A 641 -9.77 11.73 -24.85
N ARG A 642 -10.15 12.71 -24.03
CA ARG A 642 -11.56 13.09 -23.85
C ARG A 642 -12.18 13.59 -25.14
N VAL A 643 -11.49 14.46 -25.89
CA VAL A 643 -11.95 14.95 -27.20
C VAL A 643 -12.14 13.80 -28.19
N LEU A 644 -11.22 12.83 -28.23
CA LEU A 644 -11.29 11.68 -29.13
C LEU A 644 -12.40 10.69 -28.75
N LEU A 645 -12.62 10.46 -27.46
CA LEU A 645 -13.43 9.34 -26.98
C LEU A 645 -14.87 9.72 -26.59
N HIS A 646 -15.17 11.00 -26.38
CA HIS A 646 -16.46 11.41 -25.79
C HIS A 646 -17.70 10.90 -26.55
N GLN A 647 -17.65 10.87 -27.88
CA GLN A 647 -18.76 10.41 -28.74
C GLN A 647 -18.69 8.92 -29.10
N GLN A 648 -17.72 8.19 -28.57
CA GLN A 648 -17.48 6.79 -28.91
C GLN A 648 -18.31 5.85 -28.03
N ASN A 649 -18.73 4.74 -28.62
CA ASN A 649 -19.27 3.61 -27.87
C ASN A 649 -18.23 3.04 -26.91
N ARG A 650 -18.65 2.11 -26.04
CA ARG A 650 -17.75 1.51 -25.04
C ARG A 650 -16.65 0.63 -25.68
N LEU A 651 -15.50 1.24 -25.95
CA LEU A 651 -14.29 0.60 -26.46
C LEU A 651 -13.46 -0.11 -25.37
N PHE A 652 -12.55 -0.99 -25.82
CA PHE A 652 -11.38 -1.43 -25.07
C PHE A 652 -10.14 -0.63 -25.49
N ILE A 653 -9.45 -0.03 -24.53
CA ILE A 653 -8.32 0.88 -24.74
C ILE A 653 -7.10 0.30 -24.01
N PRO A 654 -6.37 -0.63 -24.64
CA PRO A 654 -5.14 -1.17 -24.06
C PRO A 654 -4.02 -0.14 -24.14
N ILE A 655 -3.43 0.21 -23.00
CA ILE A 655 -2.30 1.14 -22.92
C ILE A 655 -1.01 0.33 -22.75
N LEU A 656 -0.13 0.39 -23.75
CA LEU A 656 1.19 -0.22 -23.68
C LEU A 656 2.26 0.87 -23.58
N ARG A 657 3.18 0.74 -22.64
CA ARG A 657 4.35 1.62 -22.49
C ARG A 657 5.62 0.86 -22.78
N LEU A 658 6.45 1.33 -23.71
CA LEU A 658 7.83 0.85 -23.85
C LEU A 658 8.73 1.69 -22.95
N HIS A 659 9.72 1.07 -22.29
CA HIS A 659 10.62 1.81 -21.41
C HIS A 659 12.03 1.21 -21.38
N GLN A 660 13.01 2.05 -21.05
CA GLN A 660 14.42 1.66 -20.98
C GLN A 660 14.98 1.61 -19.56
N HIS A 661 14.35 2.28 -18.60
CA HIS A 661 14.80 2.29 -17.23
C HIS A 661 14.01 1.30 -16.35
N THR A 662 14.67 0.80 -15.31
CA THR A 662 14.05 0.06 -14.20
C THR A 662 13.45 1.01 -13.17
N LYS A 663 12.79 0.45 -12.16
CA LYS A 663 12.35 1.21 -10.98
C LYS A 663 13.53 1.83 -10.19
N GLU A 664 14.75 1.30 -10.34
CA GLU A 664 15.94 1.69 -9.58
C GLU A 664 16.63 2.92 -10.18
N ASP A 665 16.58 3.05 -11.49
CA ASP A 665 17.23 4.13 -12.23
C ASP A 665 16.59 5.50 -11.90
N ASP A 666 17.39 6.56 -11.92
CA ASP A 666 16.92 7.95 -11.72
C ASP A 666 16.26 8.50 -12.99
N ALA A 667 15.08 7.97 -13.32
CA ALA A 667 14.30 8.32 -14.51
C ALA A 667 12.94 8.95 -14.16
N PRO A 668 12.90 10.23 -13.70
CA PRO A 668 11.68 10.90 -13.23
C PRO A 668 10.55 11.02 -14.27
N ILE A 669 10.84 11.12 -15.57
CA ILE A 669 9.82 11.19 -16.63
C ILE A 669 9.24 9.80 -16.88
N GLU A 670 10.08 8.78 -17.05
CA GLU A 670 9.58 7.41 -17.26
C GLU A 670 8.79 6.88 -16.06
N LYS A 671 9.22 7.20 -14.83
CA LYS A 671 8.48 6.90 -13.60
C LYS A 671 7.13 7.60 -13.56
N PHE A 672 7.08 8.87 -13.99
CA PHE A 672 5.83 9.61 -14.10
C PHE A 672 4.90 8.99 -15.16
N VAL A 673 5.37 8.76 -16.39
CA VAL A 673 4.54 8.16 -17.47
C VAL A 673 4.03 6.78 -17.06
N ALA A 674 4.85 5.97 -16.39
CA ALA A 674 4.42 4.68 -15.83
C ALA A 674 3.24 4.85 -14.86
N SER A 675 3.38 5.76 -13.90
CA SER A 675 2.39 6.02 -12.85
C SER A 675 1.12 6.66 -13.42
N PHE A 676 1.29 7.62 -14.32
CA PHE A 676 0.20 8.33 -15.01
C PHE A 676 -0.61 7.40 -15.91
N ALA A 677 0.00 6.41 -16.56
CA ALA A 677 -0.75 5.44 -17.35
C ALA A 677 -1.77 4.64 -16.50
N HIS A 678 -1.49 4.41 -15.22
CA HIS A 678 -2.44 3.80 -14.29
C HIS A 678 -3.58 4.76 -13.92
N VAL A 679 -3.27 6.03 -13.66
CA VAL A 679 -4.28 7.08 -13.43
C VAL A 679 -5.19 7.24 -14.65
N LEU A 680 -4.62 7.28 -15.84
CA LEU A 680 -5.35 7.38 -17.10
C LEU A 680 -6.25 6.17 -17.33
N SER A 681 -5.73 4.95 -17.13
CA SER A 681 -6.53 3.72 -17.20
C SER A 681 -7.71 3.77 -16.21
N HIS A 682 -7.50 4.25 -14.99
CA HIS A 682 -8.58 4.43 -14.01
C HIS A 682 -9.63 5.42 -14.48
N LEU A 683 -9.25 6.58 -15.02
CA LEU A 683 -10.20 7.57 -15.52
C LEU A 683 -10.97 7.09 -16.76
N LEU A 684 -10.31 6.37 -17.67
CA LEU A 684 -10.93 5.84 -18.90
C LEU A 684 -11.94 4.73 -18.61
N ASN A 685 -11.72 3.92 -17.56
CA ASN A 685 -12.64 2.85 -17.15
C ASN A 685 -14.00 3.36 -16.66
N GLU A 686 -14.19 4.67 -16.48
CA GLU A 686 -15.51 5.23 -16.12
C GLU A 686 -16.55 5.05 -17.25
N ARG A 687 -16.10 5.11 -18.51
CA ARG A 687 -16.95 4.97 -19.72
C ARG A 687 -16.49 3.86 -20.67
N HIS A 688 -15.19 3.59 -20.72
CA HIS A 688 -14.58 2.57 -21.58
C HIS A 688 -14.09 1.37 -20.75
N ARG A 689 -13.33 0.46 -21.38
CA ARG A 689 -12.53 -0.55 -20.68
C ARG A 689 -11.07 -0.22 -20.95
N SER A 690 -10.24 -0.13 -19.93
CA SER A 690 -8.83 0.17 -20.12
C SER A 690 -7.99 -0.58 -19.09
N ASN A 691 -6.77 -0.92 -19.50
CA ASN A 691 -5.73 -1.36 -18.59
C ASN A 691 -4.39 -0.92 -19.17
N THR A 692 -3.36 -0.90 -18.32
CA THR A 692 -2.02 -0.49 -18.72
C THR A 692 -0.95 -1.50 -18.33
N GLN A 693 0.08 -1.65 -19.16
CA GLN A 693 1.27 -2.44 -18.86
C GLN A 693 2.53 -1.85 -19.51
N GLY A 694 3.69 -2.16 -18.92
CA GLY A 694 5.01 -1.73 -19.39
C GLY A 694 5.87 -2.87 -19.92
N VAL A 695 6.66 -2.62 -20.97
CA VAL A 695 7.65 -3.54 -21.52
C VAL A 695 9.04 -2.90 -21.48
N ASP A 696 9.95 -3.56 -20.76
CA ASP A 696 11.38 -3.24 -20.77
C ASP A 696 12.00 -3.70 -22.08
N ILE A 697 12.44 -2.77 -22.91
CA ILE A 697 12.94 -3.06 -24.26
C ILE A 697 14.44 -3.35 -24.31
N ARG A 698 15.16 -3.28 -23.18
CA ARG A 698 16.61 -3.51 -23.18
C ARG A 698 16.95 -4.93 -23.61
N ASP A 699 16.14 -5.91 -23.21
CA ASP A 699 16.40 -7.35 -23.35
C ASP A 699 15.16 -8.12 -23.82
N LEU A 700 14.71 -7.82 -25.05
CA LEU A 700 13.55 -8.51 -25.65
C LEU A 700 13.89 -9.93 -26.12
N GLN A 701 15.13 -10.19 -26.52
CA GLN A 701 15.52 -11.51 -27.05
C GLN A 701 15.52 -12.59 -25.96
N SER A 702 16.12 -12.33 -24.79
CA SER A 702 16.21 -13.35 -23.74
C SER A 702 15.01 -13.32 -22.79
N LYS A 703 14.61 -12.13 -22.30
CA LYS A 703 13.51 -12.00 -21.34
C LYS A 703 12.14 -11.79 -22.00
N GLY A 704 12.09 -11.25 -23.22
CA GLY A 704 10.83 -10.95 -23.91
C GLY A 704 9.97 -12.18 -24.19
N LYS A 705 10.58 -13.34 -24.47
CA LYS A 705 9.87 -14.62 -24.70
C LYS A 705 8.90 -15.00 -23.58
N PHE A 706 9.24 -14.68 -22.33
CA PHE A 706 8.42 -14.98 -21.16
C PHE A 706 7.67 -13.75 -20.63
N LYS A 707 8.26 -12.55 -20.75
CA LYS A 707 7.66 -11.32 -20.24
C LYS A 707 6.48 -10.84 -21.10
N ILE A 708 6.61 -10.85 -22.43
CA ILE A 708 5.57 -10.34 -23.34
C ILE A 708 4.23 -11.07 -23.14
N PRO A 709 4.18 -12.42 -23.06
CA PRO A 709 2.93 -13.11 -22.78
C PRO A 709 2.27 -12.69 -21.46
N ASN A 710 3.05 -12.50 -20.38
CA ASN A 710 2.51 -12.11 -19.07
C ASN A 710 2.05 -10.64 -19.04
N VAL A 711 2.81 -9.74 -19.68
CA VAL A 711 2.42 -8.34 -19.90
C VAL A 711 1.07 -8.30 -20.60
N LEU A 712 0.91 -9.01 -21.72
CA LEU A 712 -0.35 -9.00 -22.46
C LEU A 712 -1.48 -9.68 -21.68
N SER A 713 -1.22 -10.80 -20.99
CA SER A 713 -2.20 -11.44 -20.12
C SER A 713 -2.74 -10.46 -19.05
N SER A 714 -1.84 -9.67 -18.45
CA SER A 714 -2.22 -8.66 -17.46
C SER A 714 -2.98 -7.50 -18.12
N LEU A 715 -2.54 -7.03 -19.29
CA LEU A 715 -3.20 -5.98 -20.08
C LEU A 715 -4.65 -6.35 -20.43
N TYR A 716 -4.89 -7.59 -20.84
CA TYR A 716 -6.22 -8.10 -21.21
C TYR A 716 -7.06 -8.58 -20.01
N SER A 717 -6.56 -8.50 -18.78
CA SER A 717 -7.25 -9.00 -17.58
C SER A 717 -8.59 -8.29 -17.27
N VAL A 718 -8.82 -7.08 -17.80
CA VAL A 718 -10.09 -6.34 -17.63
C VAL A 718 -11.20 -6.77 -18.58
N LEU A 719 -10.89 -7.62 -19.56
CA LEU A 719 -11.89 -8.14 -20.49
C LEU A 719 -12.88 -9.07 -19.78
N PRO A 720 -14.17 -9.07 -20.21
CA PRO A 720 -15.18 -9.98 -19.68
C PRO A 720 -14.77 -11.45 -19.82
N LYS A 721 -15.04 -12.24 -18.79
CA LYS A 721 -14.78 -13.68 -18.76
C LYS A 721 -16.03 -14.44 -18.35
N SER A 722 -16.20 -15.63 -18.92
CA SER A 722 -17.30 -16.53 -18.63
C SER A 722 -16.77 -17.83 -18.04
N PHE A 723 -17.43 -18.30 -16.99
CA PHE A 723 -17.10 -19.51 -16.26
C PHE A 723 -18.21 -20.54 -16.44
N SER A 724 -17.85 -21.75 -16.84
CA SER A 724 -18.79 -22.86 -17.03
C SER A 724 -18.40 -24.04 -16.14
N PHE A 725 -19.39 -24.67 -15.53
CA PHE A 725 -19.23 -25.78 -14.58
C PHE A 725 -19.53 -27.11 -15.25
N ALA A 726 -18.93 -28.19 -14.74
CA ALA A 726 -19.19 -29.54 -15.26
C ALA A 726 -20.60 -30.02 -14.87
N ASN A 727 -21.07 -29.66 -13.67
CA ASN A 727 -22.37 -30.05 -13.15
C ASN A 727 -23.32 -28.84 -13.09
N ALA A 728 -24.55 -29.00 -13.58
CA ALA A 728 -25.54 -27.92 -13.52
C ALA A 728 -25.97 -27.56 -12.09
N SER A 729 -25.84 -28.49 -11.14
CA SER A 729 -26.10 -28.25 -9.71
C SER A 729 -25.13 -27.25 -9.07
N GLU A 730 -24.00 -26.99 -9.71
CA GLU A 730 -22.95 -26.09 -9.24
C GLU A 730 -23.14 -24.63 -9.69
N LEU A 731 -24.15 -24.37 -10.52
CA LEU A 731 -24.50 -23.01 -10.93
C LEU A 731 -25.27 -22.28 -9.81
N PRO A 732 -25.04 -20.97 -9.63
CA PRO A 732 -25.86 -20.14 -8.74
C PRO A 732 -27.34 -20.20 -9.13
N LYS A 733 -28.21 -20.40 -8.13
CA LYS A 733 -29.67 -20.52 -8.29
C LYS A 733 -30.42 -19.38 -7.61
N ASN A 734 -29.85 -18.80 -6.55
CA ASN A 734 -30.50 -17.80 -5.71
C ASN A 734 -30.12 -16.37 -6.12
N ILE A 735 -28.97 -16.18 -6.75
CA ILE A 735 -28.46 -14.87 -7.14
C ILE A 735 -28.22 -14.80 -8.65
N ASP A 736 -29.08 -14.11 -9.39
CA ASP A 736 -28.88 -13.89 -10.83
C ASP A 736 -27.78 -12.86 -11.12
N LYS A 737 -27.71 -11.82 -10.29
CA LYS A 737 -26.79 -10.68 -10.43
C LYS A 737 -26.23 -10.26 -9.07
N LEU A 738 -24.90 -10.29 -8.97
CA LEU A 738 -24.15 -9.79 -7.83
C LEU A 738 -23.19 -8.69 -8.28
N VAL A 739 -23.18 -7.58 -7.55
CA VAL A 739 -22.26 -6.47 -7.77
C VAL A 739 -21.18 -6.49 -6.68
N ILE A 740 -19.92 -6.37 -7.08
CA ILE A 740 -18.80 -6.13 -6.16
C ILE A 740 -18.41 -4.67 -6.28
N VAL A 741 -18.45 -3.92 -5.18
CA VAL A 741 -18.02 -2.53 -5.07
C VAL A 741 -16.77 -2.48 -4.20
N ILE A 742 -15.66 -2.01 -4.75
CA ILE A 742 -14.37 -1.90 -4.04
C ILE A 742 -14.03 -0.42 -3.88
N VAL A 743 -13.69 0.00 -2.66
CA VAL A 743 -13.42 1.40 -2.34
C VAL A 743 -12.08 1.62 -1.64
N SER A 744 -11.47 2.77 -1.93
CA SER A 744 -10.26 3.28 -1.30
C SER A 744 -10.26 4.80 -1.33
N SER A 745 -9.36 5.44 -0.58
CA SER A 745 -9.15 6.88 -0.69
C SER A 745 -7.70 7.29 -0.54
N ARG A 746 -7.41 8.50 -1.03
CA ARG A 746 -6.11 9.15 -0.87
C ARG A 746 -6.32 10.62 -0.53
N GLU A 747 -5.53 11.14 0.40
CA GLU A 747 -5.51 12.58 0.71
C GLU A 747 -5.04 13.35 -0.52
N SER A 748 -5.69 14.48 -0.83
CA SER A 748 -5.28 15.42 -1.89
C SER A 748 -4.78 16.74 -1.30
N ASP A 749 -5.35 17.18 -0.18
CA ASP A 749 -5.06 18.47 0.46
C ASP A 749 -5.02 18.31 1.97
N ARG A 750 -3.91 18.70 2.61
CA ARG A 750 -3.71 18.62 4.06
C ARG A 750 -2.52 19.47 4.51
N ARG A 751 -2.60 20.13 5.67
CA ARG A 751 -1.44 20.69 6.40
C ARG A 751 -0.80 19.67 7.32
N TRP A 752 0.50 19.80 7.60
CA TRP A 752 1.25 18.89 8.48
C TRP A 752 0.58 18.66 9.85
N ASN A 753 0.00 19.71 10.43
CA ASN A 753 -0.68 19.68 11.74
C ASN A 753 -2.17 20.03 11.66
N GLY A 754 -2.77 20.05 10.46
CA GLY A 754 -4.17 20.40 10.27
C GLY A 754 -5.11 19.23 10.56
N SER A 755 -6.30 19.56 11.06
CA SER A 755 -7.40 18.60 11.25
C SER A 755 -8.21 18.41 9.98
N GLN A 756 -8.35 19.48 9.19
CA GLN A 756 -9.06 19.47 7.92
C GLN A 756 -8.24 18.80 6.82
N LYS A 757 -8.95 18.12 5.91
CA LYS A 757 -8.37 17.52 4.70
C LYS A 757 -9.38 17.38 3.57
N ILE A 758 -8.92 17.38 2.33
CA ILE A 758 -9.68 16.88 1.18
C ILE A 758 -9.10 15.52 0.80
N SER A 759 -9.98 14.56 0.51
CA SER A 759 -9.59 13.22 0.09
C SER A 759 -10.34 12.81 -1.18
N THR A 760 -9.62 12.19 -2.10
CA THR A 760 -10.18 11.57 -3.30
C THR A 760 -10.61 10.15 -2.98
N LEU A 761 -11.92 9.90 -3.00
CA LEU A 761 -12.51 8.58 -3.07
C LEU A 761 -12.22 7.98 -4.46
N MET A 762 -11.83 6.71 -4.50
CA MET A 762 -11.62 5.98 -5.74
C MET A 762 -12.06 4.53 -5.59
N GLY A 763 -12.58 3.93 -6.66
CA GLY A 763 -13.04 2.55 -6.61
C GLY A 763 -13.39 1.96 -7.96
N GLU A 764 -13.82 0.70 -7.92
CA GLU A 764 -14.32 -0.03 -9.08
C GLU A 764 -15.57 -0.84 -8.75
N MET A 765 -16.40 -1.06 -9.77
CA MET A 765 -17.61 -1.86 -9.69
C MET A 765 -17.54 -3.01 -10.70
N LEU A 766 -17.76 -4.24 -10.23
CA LEU A 766 -17.83 -5.43 -11.06
C LEU A 766 -19.22 -6.04 -11.01
N LEU A 767 -19.66 -6.60 -12.13
CA LEU A 767 -20.88 -7.40 -12.20
C LEU A 767 -20.52 -8.86 -12.43
N LEU A 768 -21.10 -9.71 -11.60
CA LEU A 768 -21.17 -11.15 -11.79
C LEU A 768 -22.63 -11.50 -12.09
N SER A 769 -22.87 -12.14 -13.22
CA SER A 769 -24.22 -12.52 -13.64
C SER A 769 -24.27 -13.96 -14.11
N CYS A 770 -25.26 -14.73 -13.63
CA CYS A 770 -25.55 -16.06 -14.14
C CYS A 770 -26.45 -15.93 -15.39
N GLN A 771 -25.96 -16.32 -16.56
CA GLN A 771 -26.72 -16.31 -17.81
C GLN A 771 -26.30 -17.48 -18.69
N ASN A 772 -27.27 -18.14 -19.35
CA ASN A 772 -27.02 -19.21 -20.33
C ASN A 772 -26.14 -20.35 -19.78
N GLY A 773 -26.33 -20.76 -18.52
CA GLY A 773 -25.56 -21.84 -17.90
C GLY A 773 -24.10 -21.49 -17.60
N ALA A 774 -23.74 -20.20 -17.58
CA ALA A 774 -22.40 -19.73 -17.24
C ALA A 774 -22.45 -18.49 -16.35
N VAL A 775 -21.40 -18.30 -15.54
CA VAL A 775 -21.21 -17.07 -14.78
C VAL A 775 -20.32 -16.13 -15.57
N ARG A 776 -20.84 -14.95 -15.93
CA ARG A 776 -20.07 -13.89 -16.58
C ARG A 776 -19.57 -12.89 -15.54
N VAL A 777 -18.27 -12.62 -15.55
CA VAL A 777 -17.60 -11.60 -14.72
C VAL A 777 -17.14 -10.45 -15.61
N GLN A 778 -17.52 -9.22 -15.27
CA GLN A 778 -17.12 -8.03 -16.02
C GLN A 778 -16.91 -6.80 -15.15
N LEU A 779 -15.87 -6.01 -15.46
CA LEU A 779 -15.71 -4.66 -14.92
C LEU A 779 -16.80 -3.75 -15.50
N LEU A 780 -17.67 -3.21 -14.66
CA LEU A 780 -18.70 -2.27 -15.10
C LEU A 780 -18.09 -0.90 -15.33
N LYS A 781 -17.40 -0.36 -14.33
CA LYS A 781 -16.68 0.91 -14.41
C LYS A 781 -15.77 1.11 -13.20
N THR A 782 -14.92 2.12 -13.29
CA THR A 782 -14.27 2.77 -12.16
C THR A 782 -14.98 4.08 -11.80
N PHE A 783 -14.70 4.61 -10.61
CA PHE A 783 -15.16 5.92 -10.18
C PHE A 783 -14.10 6.63 -9.35
N SER A 784 -14.17 7.96 -9.32
CA SER A 784 -13.38 8.80 -8.41
C SER A 784 -14.06 10.14 -8.19
N GLU A 785 -13.97 10.65 -6.96
CA GLU A 785 -14.60 11.90 -6.53
C GLU A 785 -13.88 12.50 -5.31
N ASN A 786 -13.80 13.84 -5.21
CA ASN A 786 -13.14 14.58 -4.13
C ASN A 786 -14.16 14.99 -3.06
N TYR A 787 -13.84 14.75 -1.79
CA TYR A 787 -14.70 15.06 -0.64
C TYR A 787 -13.95 15.83 0.44
N GLU A 788 -14.67 16.73 1.11
CA GLU A 788 -14.16 17.46 2.28
C GLU A 788 -14.31 16.62 3.56
N ASN A 789 -13.25 16.60 4.36
CA ASN A 789 -13.21 16.06 5.73
C ASN A 789 -13.83 14.65 5.85
N GLN A 790 -14.87 14.51 6.69
CA GLN A 790 -15.56 13.26 6.98
C GLN A 790 -16.67 12.93 5.99
N GLN A 791 -17.03 13.81 5.04
CA GLN A 791 -18.18 13.58 4.13
C GLN A 791 -18.10 12.24 3.38
N ILE A 792 -16.87 11.84 3.02
CA ILE A 792 -16.59 10.54 2.38
C ILE A 792 -17.05 9.33 3.20
N PHE A 793 -17.12 9.45 4.53
CA PHE A 793 -17.54 8.42 5.48
C PHE A 793 -18.96 8.61 5.99
N ARG A 794 -19.73 9.51 5.36
CA ARG A 794 -21.12 9.80 5.70
C ARG A 794 -22.04 9.68 4.50
N ASN A 795 -21.70 10.37 3.40
CA ASN A 795 -22.56 10.49 2.21
C ASN A 795 -21.74 10.52 0.90
N PRO A 796 -21.12 9.39 0.48
CA PRO A 796 -20.36 9.32 -0.76
C PRO A 796 -21.30 9.21 -1.99
N THR A 797 -21.77 10.36 -2.48
CA THR A 797 -22.76 10.48 -3.57
C THR A 797 -22.40 9.68 -4.83
N VAL A 798 -21.13 9.68 -5.23
CA VAL A 798 -20.66 8.94 -6.42
C VAL A 798 -20.97 7.43 -6.36
N ILE A 799 -21.00 6.84 -5.17
CA ILE A 799 -21.34 5.43 -4.98
C ILE A 799 -22.86 5.27 -4.90
N ILE A 800 -23.54 6.13 -4.14
CA ILE A 800 -24.99 6.10 -3.94
C ILE A 800 -25.71 6.16 -5.30
N ASP A 801 -25.34 7.13 -6.13
CA ASP A 801 -25.93 7.35 -7.46
C ASP A 801 -25.77 6.11 -8.36
N GLU A 802 -24.64 5.43 -8.26
CA GLU A 802 -24.34 4.29 -9.10
C GLU A 802 -25.01 3.00 -8.59
N VAL A 803 -25.11 2.81 -7.27
CA VAL A 803 -25.91 1.74 -6.66
C VAL A 803 -27.37 1.87 -7.07
N ALA A 804 -27.94 3.08 -7.04
CA ALA A 804 -29.31 3.34 -7.48
C ALA A 804 -29.53 2.99 -8.97
N LYS A 805 -28.57 3.32 -9.85
CA LYS A 805 -28.62 2.92 -11.27
C LYS A 805 -28.57 1.41 -11.45
N LEU A 806 -27.70 0.70 -10.70
CA LEU A 806 -27.57 -0.75 -10.78
C LEU A 806 -28.81 -1.47 -10.22
N TYR A 807 -29.43 -0.88 -9.20
CA TYR A 807 -30.72 -1.33 -8.69
C TYR A 807 -31.81 -1.29 -9.76
N GLN A 808 -31.90 -0.21 -10.53
CA GLN A 808 -32.82 -0.08 -11.66
C GLN A 808 -32.54 -1.12 -12.77
N GLN A 809 -31.29 -1.60 -12.88
CA GLN A 809 -30.90 -2.67 -13.81
C GLN A 809 -31.19 -4.10 -13.28
N GLY A 810 -31.90 -4.21 -12.15
CA GLY A 810 -32.29 -5.47 -11.54
C GLY A 810 -31.21 -6.09 -10.63
N CYS A 811 -30.18 -5.35 -10.25
CA CYS A 811 -29.22 -5.83 -9.25
C CYS A 811 -29.83 -5.70 -7.85
N ARG A 812 -29.68 -6.74 -7.01
CA ARG A 812 -30.18 -6.74 -5.63
C ARG A 812 -29.10 -7.08 -4.60
N HIS A 813 -28.05 -7.81 -4.99
CA HIS A 813 -26.97 -8.21 -4.09
C HIS A 813 -25.71 -7.39 -4.34
N PHE A 814 -25.16 -6.79 -3.28
CA PHE A 814 -23.97 -5.93 -3.33
C PHE A 814 -22.93 -6.36 -2.29
N LEU A 815 -21.76 -6.82 -2.73
CA LEU A 815 -20.59 -6.99 -1.86
C LEU A 815 -19.86 -5.65 -1.79
N TYR A 816 -19.80 -5.05 -0.61
CA TYR A 816 -19.14 -3.76 -0.42
C TYR A 816 -17.81 -3.97 0.32
N ILE A 817 -16.71 -3.82 -0.40
CA ILE A 817 -15.36 -4.20 0.02
C ILE A 817 -14.48 -2.98 0.24
N ALA A 818 -13.96 -2.86 1.46
CA ALA A 818 -12.95 -1.85 1.82
C ALA A 818 -11.70 -2.51 2.41
N LYS A 819 -10.60 -1.75 2.51
CA LYS A 819 -9.45 -2.18 3.31
C LYS A 819 -9.90 -2.31 4.77
N ALA A 820 -9.40 -3.33 5.47
CA ALA A 820 -9.76 -3.56 6.85
C ALA A 820 -9.57 -2.30 7.72
N PRO A 821 -10.57 -1.93 8.54
CA PRO A 821 -10.57 -0.73 9.36
C PRO A 821 -9.72 -0.85 10.63
N TYR A 822 -8.97 -1.94 10.77
CA TYR A 822 -8.24 -2.28 11.99
C TYR A 822 -7.38 -1.13 12.48
N THR A 823 -7.47 -0.91 13.79
CA THR A 823 -6.69 0.14 14.42
C THR A 823 -5.38 -0.43 14.92
N SER A 824 -4.32 0.35 14.88
CA SER A 824 -3.13 0.06 15.67
C SER A 824 -3.26 0.62 17.10
N THR A 825 -4.48 0.90 17.55
CA THR A 825 -4.76 1.60 18.80
C THR A 825 -5.18 0.64 19.91
N LEU A 826 -4.81 0.95 21.15
CA LEU A 826 -5.29 0.28 22.36
C LEU A 826 -6.67 0.79 22.81
N ASN A 827 -7.41 1.47 21.94
CA ASN A 827 -8.73 2.03 22.16
C ASN A 827 -8.87 2.88 23.43
N LEU A 828 -7.76 3.51 23.86
CA LEU A 828 -7.76 4.38 25.03
C LEU A 828 -8.44 5.71 24.72
N THR A 829 -8.50 6.14 23.46
CA THR A 829 -8.88 7.51 23.09
C THR A 829 -10.10 7.66 22.17
N LYS A 830 -10.80 6.58 21.78
CA LYS A 830 -11.84 6.64 20.72
C LYS A 830 -13.17 5.99 21.10
N THR A 831 -14.27 6.59 20.62
CA THR A 831 -15.60 5.96 20.50
C THR A 831 -15.63 4.95 19.34
N GLU A 832 -16.61 4.04 19.35
CA GLU A 832 -16.66 2.91 18.41
C GLU A 832 -17.01 3.32 16.95
N ASP A 833 -17.84 4.34 16.76
CA ASP A 833 -18.33 4.78 15.43
C ASP A 833 -17.24 5.38 14.53
N ASP A 834 -16.21 6.01 15.13
CA ASP A 834 -15.08 6.62 14.41
C ASP A 834 -14.16 5.60 13.72
N ARG A 835 -14.39 4.29 13.90
CA ARG A 835 -13.49 3.22 13.42
C ARG A 835 -13.90 2.62 12.09
N LEU A 836 -15.17 2.70 11.71
CA LEU A 836 -15.69 1.90 10.60
C LEU A 836 -15.41 2.51 9.22
N PHE A 837 -15.10 3.82 9.15
CA PHE A 837 -14.77 4.55 7.92
C PHE A 837 -15.78 4.27 6.79
N PHE A 838 -15.36 3.56 5.73
CA PHE A 838 -16.22 3.21 4.59
C PHE A 838 -17.35 2.24 4.96
N LEU A 839 -17.19 1.49 6.04
CA LEU A 839 -18.17 0.54 6.57
C LEU A 839 -19.02 1.16 7.68
N SER A 840 -19.08 2.49 7.79
CA SER A 840 -19.89 3.17 8.80
C SER A 840 -21.39 2.94 8.56
N GLN A 841 -22.17 3.01 9.64
CA GLN A 841 -23.63 2.98 9.57
C GLN A 841 -24.17 4.04 8.60
N GLU A 842 -23.64 5.26 8.64
CA GLU A 842 -24.09 6.35 7.78
C GLU A 842 -23.90 6.03 6.29
N VAL A 843 -22.75 5.47 5.89
CA VAL A 843 -22.47 5.10 4.49
C VAL A 843 -23.39 3.96 4.03
N ILE A 844 -23.50 2.91 4.84
CA ILE A 844 -24.34 1.74 4.51
C ILE A 844 -25.82 2.14 4.47
N GLY A 845 -26.26 2.98 5.40
CA GLY A 845 -27.61 3.55 5.41
C GLY A 845 -27.90 4.41 4.17
N ALA A 846 -26.93 5.23 3.75
CA ALA A 846 -27.06 6.03 2.54
C ALA A 846 -27.17 5.16 1.27
N PHE A 847 -26.51 4.00 1.21
CA PHE A 847 -26.66 3.05 0.10
C PHE A 847 -28.03 2.38 0.06
N LYS A 848 -28.58 2.02 1.23
CA LYS A 848 -29.92 1.43 1.30
C LYS A 848 -30.98 2.44 0.89
N GLY A 849 -30.90 3.67 1.39
CA GLY A 849 -31.78 4.76 1.01
C GLY A 849 -33.25 4.34 0.97
N GLN A 850 -33.89 4.46 -0.20
CA GLN A 850 -35.27 4.04 -0.43
C GLN A 850 -35.43 2.59 -0.96
N HIS A 851 -34.32 1.89 -1.22
CA HIS A 851 -34.29 0.57 -1.85
C HIS A 851 -34.34 -0.55 -0.81
N GLN A 852 -35.51 -0.81 -0.23
CA GLN A 852 -35.66 -1.73 0.91
C GLN A 852 -35.31 -3.19 0.60
N ASP A 853 -35.40 -3.62 -0.66
CA ASP A 853 -35.14 -4.99 -1.12
C ASP A 853 -33.68 -5.27 -1.53
N ILE A 854 -32.77 -4.29 -1.39
CA ILE A 854 -31.34 -4.54 -1.65
C ILE A 854 -30.66 -5.20 -0.46
N LYS A 855 -29.75 -6.11 -0.78
CA LYS A 855 -28.93 -6.85 0.17
C LYS A 855 -27.49 -6.39 0.05
N ILE A 856 -27.00 -5.72 1.08
CA ILE A 856 -25.61 -5.24 1.16
C ILE A 856 -24.85 -6.15 2.10
N TYR A 857 -23.68 -6.58 1.67
CA TYR A 857 -22.76 -7.42 2.43
C TYR A 857 -21.45 -6.64 2.67
N PRO A 858 -21.37 -5.85 3.75
CA PRO A 858 -20.16 -5.09 4.07
C PRO A 858 -19.04 -6.06 4.48
N MET A 859 -17.88 -5.96 3.86
CA MET A 859 -16.75 -6.81 4.18
C MET A 859 -15.41 -6.11 3.99
N PHE A 860 -14.40 -6.64 4.64
CA PHE A 860 -13.03 -6.24 4.50
C PHE A 860 -12.13 -7.45 4.32
N PHE A 861 -10.93 -7.20 3.80
CA PHE A 861 -9.94 -8.24 3.59
C PHE A 861 -8.59 -7.90 4.20
N ASP A 862 -7.85 -8.93 4.58
CA ASP A 862 -6.43 -8.85 4.94
C ASP A 862 -5.67 -10.04 4.33
N LYS A 863 -4.35 -9.99 4.38
CA LYS A 863 -3.46 -10.98 3.81
C LYS A 863 -2.47 -11.49 4.85
N TYR A 864 -2.58 -12.78 5.18
CA TYR A 864 -1.62 -13.47 6.03
C TYR A 864 -0.85 -14.54 5.23
N TYR A 865 0.02 -15.29 5.91
CA TYR A 865 0.93 -16.23 5.26
C TYR A 865 0.91 -17.60 5.93
N ALA A 866 0.91 -18.65 5.11
CA ALA A 866 0.97 -20.04 5.56
C ALA A 866 2.12 -20.80 4.88
N VAL A 867 2.73 -21.74 5.61
CA VAL A 867 3.73 -22.67 5.08
C VAL A 867 3.02 -23.77 4.32
N ARG A 868 3.53 -24.09 3.13
CA ARG A 868 3.03 -25.20 2.32
C ARG A 868 3.78 -26.49 2.67
N LEU A 869 3.04 -27.51 3.09
CA LEU A 869 3.58 -28.82 3.48
C LEU A 869 3.53 -29.84 2.33
N GLN A 870 2.61 -29.69 1.38
CA GLN A 870 2.44 -30.58 0.23
C GLN A 870 2.50 -29.84 -1.11
N ASN A 871 2.83 -30.54 -2.20
CA ASN A 871 2.71 -29.97 -3.53
C ASN A 871 1.23 -29.84 -3.91
N ILE A 872 0.80 -28.61 -4.19
CA ILE A 872 -0.56 -28.29 -4.64
C ILE A 872 -0.46 -27.99 -6.14
N ASP A 873 -1.42 -28.50 -6.93
CA ASP A 873 -1.52 -28.16 -8.35
C ASP A 873 -1.69 -26.65 -8.52
N VAL A 874 -0.98 -26.06 -9.48
CA VAL A 874 -0.99 -24.62 -9.78
C VAL A 874 -2.39 -24.15 -10.21
N SER A 875 -3.19 -25.05 -10.81
CA SER A 875 -4.57 -24.81 -11.23
C SER A 875 -5.59 -24.85 -10.06
N SER A 876 -5.17 -25.32 -8.88
CA SER A 876 -6.02 -25.49 -7.71
C SER A 876 -6.00 -24.26 -6.79
N SER A 877 -7.19 -23.79 -6.43
CA SER A 877 -7.44 -22.89 -5.32
C SER A 877 -7.83 -23.69 -4.08
N LEU A 878 -7.37 -23.26 -2.91
CA LEU A 878 -7.78 -23.87 -1.63
C LEU A 878 -8.55 -22.82 -0.83
N TYR A 879 -9.57 -23.23 -0.08
CA TYR A 879 -10.39 -22.30 0.68
C TYR A 879 -10.93 -22.88 1.99
N ILE A 880 -11.29 -22.01 2.94
CA ILE A 880 -12.00 -22.35 4.17
C ILE A 880 -13.18 -21.41 4.29
N GLN A 881 -14.37 -21.93 4.55
CA GLN A 881 -15.60 -21.15 4.62
C GLN A 881 -16.47 -21.44 5.85
N ASP A 882 -16.08 -22.44 6.66
CA ASP A 882 -16.81 -22.73 7.88
C ASP A 882 -16.50 -21.66 8.92
N THR A 883 -17.49 -20.83 9.23
CA THR A 883 -17.29 -19.73 10.18
C THR A 883 -17.00 -20.26 11.58
N ALA A 884 -17.57 -21.41 12.00
CA ALA A 884 -17.27 -21.99 13.31
C ALA A 884 -15.81 -22.41 13.41
N GLU A 885 -15.25 -22.94 12.31
CA GLU A 885 -13.82 -23.15 12.21
C GLU A 885 -13.10 -21.79 12.29
N LEU A 886 -13.41 -20.84 11.41
CA LEU A 886 -12.71 -19.57 11.33
C LEU A 886 -12.79 -18.70 12.60
N THR A 887 -13.80 -18.90 13.45
CA THR A 887 -13.90 -18.27 14.78
C THR A 887 -12.77 -18.75 15.71
N ASN A 888 -12.23 -19.97 15.52
CA ASN A 888 -11.01 -20.38 16.21
C ASN A 888 -9.76 -19.58 15.75
N LEU A 889 -9.78 -19.01 14.54
CA LEU A 889 -8.73 -18.08 14.11
C LEU A 889 -8.89 -16.72 14.77
N VAL A 890 -10.12 -16.22 14.92
CA VAL A 890 -10.42 -14.94 15.56
C VAL A 890 -11.68 -15.10 16.42
N ASP A 891 -11.47 -15.18 17.74
CA ASP A 891 -12.57 -15.27 18.71
C ASP A 891 -12.83 -13.87 19.25
N ASP A 892 -13.93 -13.26 18.81
CA ASP A 892 -14.38 -11.96 19.27
C ASP A 892 -15.45 -12.14 20.35
N PRO A 893 -15.14 -11.88 21.64
CA PRO A 893 -16.11 -12.02 22.73
C PRO A 893 -17.31 -11.09 22.55
N SER A 894 -17.10 -9.93 21.92
CA SER A 894 -18.17 -8.97 21.59
C SER A 894 -19.01 -9.41 20.37
N LYS A 895 -18.50 -10.38 19.59
CA LYS A 895 -19.04 -10.86 18.32
C LYS A 895 -19.31 -9.75 17.30
N LYS A 896 -18.57 -8.64 17.35
CA LYS A 896 -18.73 -7.50 16.43
C LYS A 896 -18.06 -7.75 15.10
N SER A 897 -16.94 -8.47 15.03
CA SER A 897 -16.24 -8.82 13.78
C SER A 897 -16.03 -10.33 13.64
N VAL A 898 -16.29 -10.88 12.46
CA VAL A 898 -16.16 -12.32 12.20
C VAL A 898 -15.49 -12.60 10.85
N VAL A 899 -14.46 -13.45 10.89
CA VAL A 899 -13.82 -14.03 9.69
C VAL A 899 -14.72 -15.12 9.14
N PHE A 900 -15.07 -15.06 7.84
CA PHE A 900 -16.02 -16.00 7.25
C PHE A 900 -15.49 -16.72 6.00
N PHE A 901 -14.37 -16.26 5.42
CA PHE A 901 -13.79 -16.91 4.25
C PHE A 901 -12.28 -16.67 4.13
N ASN A 902 -11.49 -17.75 4.02
CA ASN A 902 -10.07 -17.69 3.71
C ASN A 902 -9.81 -18.36 2.36
N LEU A 903 -9.08 -17.69 1.47
CA LEU A 903 -8.73 -18.19 0.15
C LEU A 903 -7.21 -18.20 -0.03
N PHE A 904 -6.70 -19.29 -0.59
CA PHE A 904 -5.28 -19.57 -0.75
C PHE A 904 -4.98 -19.83 -2.22
N ASN A 905 -3.91 -19.23 -2.73
CA ASN A 905 -3.34 -19.66 -4.00
C ASN A 905 -2.24 -20.70 -3.71
N GLY A 906 -2.35 -21.91 -4.27
CA GLY A 906 -1.38 -23.00 -4.06
C GLY A 906 0.02 -22.74 -4.64
N VAL A 907 0.32 -21.49 -5.02
CA VAL A 907 1.37 -21.13 -5.96
C VAL A 907 2.57 -20.52 -5.22
N THR A 908 3.71 -21.18 -5.34
CA THR A 908 5.01 -20.59 -5.00
C THR A 908 5.55 -19.83 -6.22
N VAL A 909 5.53 -18.49 -6.18
CA VAL A 909 6.07 -17.66 -7.27
C VAL A 909 7.59 -17.52 -7.12
N GLY A 910 8.39 -17.85 -8.13
CA GLY A 910 9.86 -17.74 -8.10
C GLY A 910 10.58 -19.04 -7.73
N ASN A 911 11.85 -18.97 -7.31
CA ASN A 911 12.63 -20.17 -6.98
C ASN A 911 12.02 -20.87 -5.75
N SER A 912 11.53 -22.10 -5.94
CA SER A 912 10.91 -22.93 -4.89
C SER A 912 11.85 -23.22 -3.71
N ARG A 913 13.16 -23.10 -3.92
CA ARG A 913 14.17 -23.26 -2.86
C ARG A 913 14.23 -22.08 -1.88
N ASP A 914 13.69 -20.91 -2.23
CA ASP A 914 13.83 -19.67 -1.46
C ASP A 914 12.51 -19.12 -0.89
N ARG A 915 11.37 -19.72 -1.22
CA ARG A 915 10.04 -19.27 -0.74
C ARG A 915 9.29 -20.39 -0.02
N TYR A 916 9.13 -20.22 1.29
CA TYR A 916 8.51 -21.21 2.17
C TYR A 916 7.10 -20.84 2.62
N TYR A 917 6.72 -19.57 2.48
CA TYR A 917 5.41 -19.04 2.85
C TYR A 917 4.62 -18.67 1.60
N ASN A 918 3.33 -18.95 1.61
CA ASN A 918 2.36 -18.61 0.57
C ASN A 918 1.29 -17.70 1.17
N GLY A 919 0.76 -16.79 0.36
CA GLY A 919 -0.24 -15.83 0.84
C GLY A 919 -1.60 -16.49 1.02
N VAL A 920 -2.38 -15.92 1.93
CA VAL A 920 -3.79 -16.23 2.16
C VAL A 920 -4.52 -14.91 2.22
N ILE A 921 -5.64 -14.78 1.50
CA ILE A 921 -6.54 -13.65 1.68
C ILE A 921 -7.67 -14.07 2.61
N SER A 922 -7.92 -13.26 3.63
CA SER A 922 -8.93 -13.50 4.65
C SER A 922 -10.01 -12.43 4.53
N TYR A 923 -11.28 -12.85 4.53
CA TYR A 923 -12.44 -11.98 4.47
C TYR A 923 -13.21 -12.02 5.78
N SER A 924 -13.58 -10.83 6.23
CA SER A 924 -14.27 -10.60 7.49
C SER A 924 -15.41 -9.60 7.30
N THR A 925 -16.40 -9.68 8.17
CA THR A 925 -17.57 -8.78 8.20
C THR A 925 -17.86 -8.33 9.63
N PHE A 926 -18.66 -7.28 9.75
CA PHE A 926 -19.18 -6.83 11.04
C PHE A 926 -20.60 -7.35 11.28
N LEU A 927 -20.88 -7.72 12.53
CA LEU A 927 -22.20 -8.19 12.98
C LEU A 927 -22.77 -7.23 14.02
N LYS A 928 -24.09 -7.07 14.05
CA LYS A 928 -24.81 -6.24 15.04
C LYS A 928 -24.41 -4.76 15.05
N ILE A 929 -23.76 -4.30 13.98
CA ILE A 929 -23.38 -2.89 13.81
C ILE A 929 -24.46 -2.14 13.03
N TYR A 930 -25.27 -2.80 12.22
CA TYR A 930 -26.19 -2.13 11.29
C TYR A 930 -27.65 -2.22 11.73
N GLU A 931 -27.90 -2.27 13.04
CA GLU A 931 -29.26 -2.35 13.60
C GLU A 931 -30.11 -1.17 13.08
N GLY A 932 -31.32 -1.49 12.60
CA GLY A 932 -32.23 -0.51 11.99
C GLY A 932 -31.85 -0.06 10.56
N ILE A 933 -30.68 -0.47 10.05
CA ILE A 933 -30.22 -0.15 8.69
C ILE A 933 -30.27 -1.39 7.80
N LEU A 934 -29.52 -2.43 8.12
CA LEU A 934 -29.54 -3.70 7.40
C LEU A 934 -30.39 -4.72 8.16
N ASP A 935 -30.93 -5.68 7.42
CA ASP A 935 -31.41 -6.89 8.07
C ASP A 935 -30.17 -7.74 8.41
N ASP A 936 -29.82 -7.80 9.69
CA ASP A 936 -28.71 -8.63 10.16
C ASP A 936 -28.91 -10.09 9.71
N GLU A 937 -30.15 -10.55 9.54
CA GLU A 937 -30.46 -11.88 9.02
C GLU A 937 -29.88 -12.10 7.61
N ASP A 938 -29.84 -11.07 6.76
CA ASP A 938 -29.23 -11.17 5.43
C ASP A 938 -27.70 -11.35 5.51
N ILE A 939 -27.03 -10.63 6.43
CA ILE A 939 -25.59 -10.80 6.67
C ILE A 939 -25.33 -12.21 7.23
N TYR A 940 -26.14 -12.65 8.21
CA TYR A 940 -26.02 -13.96 8.81
C TYR A 940 -26.23 -15.08 7.78
N LYS A 941 -27.32 -15.06 7.01
CA LYS A 941 -27.62 -16.06 5.97
C LYS A 941 -26.62 -16.01 4.81
N GLY A 942 -26.16 -14.81 4.44
CA GLY A 942 -25.30 -14.61 3.28
C GLY A 942 -23.82 -14.87 3.54
N LEU A 943 -23.30 -14.62 4.75
CA LEU A 943 -21.86 -14.72 5.04
C LEU A 943 -21.52 -15.70 6.16
N ILE A 944 -22.42 -15.92 7.13
CA ILE A 944 -22.08 -16.63 8.37
C ILE A 944 -22.61 -18.07 8.36
N PHE A 945 -23.93 -18.23 8.32
CA PHE A 945 -24.59 -19.53 8.41
C PHE A 945 -24.31 -20.40 7.18
N LYS A 946 -24.19 -21.70 7.41
CA LYS A 946 -24.07 -22.69 6.33
C LYS A 946 -25.37 -22.69 5.54
N GLY A 947 -25.28 -22.48 4.23
CA GLY A 947 -26.44 -22.46 3.34
C GLY A 947 -26.07 -22.18 1.89
N GLU A 948 -27.02 -22.36 0.98
CA GLU A 948 -26.82 -22.16 -0.47
C GLU A 948 -26.43 -20.72 -0.81
N LEU A 949 -27.09 -19.72 -0.21
CA LEU A 949 -26.80 -18.30 -0.44
C LEU A 949 -25.34 -17.95 -0.17
N LYS A 950 -24.80 -18.41 0.97
CA LYS A 950 -23.40 -18.24 1.32
C LYS A 950 -22.48 -18.90 0.31
N ASN A 951 -22.77 -20.15 -0.08
CA ASN A 951 -21.96 -20.86 -1.07
C ASN A 951 -21.92 -20.13 -2.42
N GLU A 952 -23.04 -19.55 -2.86
CA GLU A 952 -23.10 -18.76 -4.10
C GLU A 952 -22.27 -17.46 -4.01
N ILE A 953 -22.40 -16.71 -2.91
CA ILE A 953 -21.61 -15.49 -2.68
C ILE A 953 -20.10 -15.81 -2.69
N LEU A 954 -19.69 -16.86 -1.99
CA LEU A 954 -18.28 -17.26 -1.92
C LEU A 954 -17.77 -17.84 -3.24
N GLN A 955 -18.63 -18.51 -4.02
CA GLN A 955 -18.31 -18.94 -5.37
C GLN A 955 -18.06 -17.71 -6.27
N TYR A 956 -18.95 -16.72 -6.26
CA TYR A 956 -18.76 -15.48 -7.01
C TYR A 956 -17.48 -14.74 -6.64
N LEU A 957 -17.18 -14.62 -5.35
CA LEU A 957 -15.94 -14.03 -4.87
C LEU A 957 -14.72 -14.81 -5.39
N THR A 958 -14.76 -16.15 -5.34
CA THR A 958 -13.70 -17.01 -5.88
C THR A 958 -13.51 -16.82 -7.39
N LEU A 959 -14.59 -16.79 -8.17
CA LEU A 959 -14.53 -16.56 -9.62
C LEU A 959 -13.97 -15.18 -9.97
N PHE A 960 -14.26 -14.16 -9.16
CA PHE A 960 -13.63 -12.86 -9.29
C PHE A 960 -12.10 -12.94 -9.16
N HIS A 961 -11.57 -13.68 -8.18
CA HIS A 961 -10.11 -13.93 -8.06
C HIS A 961 -9.52 -14.62 -9.29
N PHE A 962 -10.20 -15.63 -9.84
CA PHE A 962 -9.78 -16.29 -11.07
C PHE A 962 -9.83 -15.33 -12.27
N SER A 963 -10.83 -14.44 -12.32
CA SER A 963 -10.98 -13.49 -13.43
C SER A 963 -9.84 -12.48 -13.55
N ARG A 964 -9.09 -12.25 -12.46
CA ARG A 964 -8.00 -11.27 -12.36
C ARG A 964 -6.59 -11.87 -12.55
N TYR A 965 -6.47 -13.12 -13.00
CA TYR A 965 -5.17 -13.77 -13.20
C TYR A 965 -4.21 -12.99 -14.13
N GLU A 966 -2.90 -13.18 -13.95
CA GLU A 966 -1.86 -12.40 -14.65
C GLU A 966 -0.85 -13.26 -15.45
N LYS A 967 -0.90 -14.58 -15.31
CA LYS A 967 0.02 -15.51 -16.00
C LYS A 967 -0.59 -16.11 -17.27
N ALA A 968 0.20 -16.20 -18.33
CA ALA A 968 -0.29 -16.67 -19.64
C ALA A 968 -0.40 -18.20 -19.80
N LYS A 969 0.48 -19.00 -19.18
CA LYS A 969 0.56 -20.47 -19.39
C LYS A 969 0.05 -21.31 -18.21
N ASP A 970 0.30 -20.86 -16.98
CA ASP A 970 -0.15 -21.54 -15.76
C ASP A 970 -1.11 -20.62 -15.02
N ILE A 971 -2.36 -20.59 -15.49
CA ILE A 971 -3.39 -19.78 -14.83
C ILE A 971 -3.58 -20.27 -13.42
N ASN A 972 -3.54 -19.31 -12.51
CA ASN A 972 -3.93 -19.48 -11.12
C ASN A 972 -4.78 -18.28 -10.71
N LEU A 973 -5.51 -18.44 -9.61
CA LEU A 973 -6.24 -17.33 -9.03
C LEU A 973 -5.26 -16.19 -8.65
N LYS A 974 -5.64 -14.95 -8.92
CA LYS A 974 -4.94 -13.79 -8.35
C LYS A 974 -5.38 -13.65 -6.90
N LEU A 975 -4.48 -13.94 -5.96
CA LEU A 975 -4.81 -13.94 -4.54
C LEU A 975 -5.28 -12.58 -4.02
N ASP A 976 -4.63 -11.51 -4.48
CA ASP A 976 -4.96 -10.14 -4.11
C ASP A 976 -5.44 -9.38 -5.35
N PRO A 977 -6.73 -9.47 -5.73
CA PRO A 977 -7.28 -8.80 -6.90
C PRO A 977 -7.41 -7.29 -6.68
N TYR A 978 -7.23 -6.82 -5.44
CA TYR A 978 -7.45 -5.44 -5.02
C TYR A 978 -6.20 -4.56 -5.14
N GLU A 979 -5.02 -5.14 -5.37
CA GLU A 979 -3.71 -4.44 -5.36
C GLU A 979 -3.68 -3.15 -6.22
N ASN A 980 -4.44 -3.10 -7.32
CA ASN A 980 -4.55 -1.92 -8.19
C ASN A 980 -5.24 -0.72 -7.51
N LEU A 981 -6.13 -0.94 -6.54
CA LEU A 981 -6.86 0.08 -5.77
C LEU A 981 -6.37 0.18 -4.31
N ILE A 982 -6.01 -0.95 -3.70
CA ILE A 982 -5.69 -1.10 -2.29
C ILE A 982 -4.34 -1.85 -2.19
N GLY A 983 -3.26 -1.15 -2.54
CA GLY A 983 -1.90 -1.71 -2.57
C GLY A 983 -0.82 -0.63 -2.62
N GLU A 984 0.44 -1.03 -2.49
CA GLU A 984 1.60 -0.11 -2.50
C GLU A 984 1.74 0.64 -3.84
N ASN A 985 1.44 -0.05 -4.94
CA ASN A 985 1.39 0.52 -6.30
C ASN A 985 -0.06 0.77 -6.77
N SER A 986 -0.98 1.03 -5.84
CA SER A 986 -2.36 1.38 -6.19
C SER A 986 -2.44 2.70 -6.97
N VAL A 987 -3.53 2.90 -7.72
CA VAL A 987 -3.76 4.16 -8.45
C VAL A 987 -3.68 5.38 -7.54
N GLY A 988 -4.18 5.29 -6.30
CA GLY A 988 -4.05 6.37 -5.31
C GLY A 988 -2.60 6.66 -4.94
N SER A 989 -1.74 5.64 -4.88
CA SER A 989 -0.31 5.82 -4.64
C SER A 989 0.43 6.40 -5.84
N LEU A 990 0.16 5.85 -7.03
CA LEU A 990 0.76 6.26 -8.29
C LEU A 990 0.31 7.65 -8.75
N SER A 991 -0.80 8.16 -8.22
CA SER A 991 -1.29 9.50 -8.54
C SER A 991 -0.47 10.65 -7.92
N LEU A 992 0.40 10.34 -6.95
CA LEU A 992 1.15 11.35 -6.19
C LEU A 992 2.50 11.66 -6.84
N PHE A 993 2.82 12.94 -6.97
CA PHE A 993 4.17 13.42 -7.27
C PHE A 993 4.45 14.76 -6.58
N SER A 994 5.72 15.11 -6.41
CA SER A 994 6.12 16.35 -5.74
C SER A 994 5.66 17.60 -6.51
N HIS A 995 5.12 18.57 -5.77
CA HIS A 995 4.88 19.93 -6.22
C HIS A 995 6.21 20.68 -6.48
N MET A 996 6.16 21.89 -7.05
CA MET A 996 7.34 22.71 -7.43
C MET A 996 8.46 22.85 -6.37
N ARG A 997 8.14 22.77 -5.06
CA ARG A 997 9.12 22.87 -3.96
C ARG A 997 9.53 21.52 -3.33
N GLY A 998 9.20 20.39 -3.96
CA GLY A 998 9.69 19.05 -3.60
C GLY A 998 9.08 18.40 -2.36
N LYS A 999 8.68 19.20 -1.35
CA LYS A 999 8.19 18.72 -0.04
C LYS A 999 6.67 18.51 0.06
N VAL A 1000 5.91 19.04 -0.89
CA VAL A 1000 4.44 19.00 -0.91
C VAL A 1000 4.00 18.01 -1.98
N ASP A 1001 3.07 17.12 -1.66
CA ASP A 1001 2.50 16.19 -2.63
C ASP A 1001 1.38 16.83 -3.46
N PHE A 1002 1.37 16.56 -4.77
CA PHE A 1002 0.28 16.85 -5.70
C PHE A 1002 -0.39 15.54 -6.13
N ASN A 1003 -1.72 15.50 -6.12
CA ASN A 1003 -2.51 14.33 -6.48
C ASN A 1003 -3.15 14.49 -7.88
N SER A 1004 -2.54 13.87 -8.88
CA SER A 1004 -3.02 13.97 -10.27
C SER A 1004 -4.38 13.34 -10.53
N LEU A 1005 -4.78 12.31 -9.77
CA LEU A 1005 -6.12 11.74 -9.90
C LEU A 1005 -7.17 12.74 -9.38
N ALA A 1006 -6.93 13.36 -8.22
CA ALA A 1006 -7.80 14.38 -7.65
C ALA A 1006 -8.01 15.56 -8.62
N PHE A 1007 -6.91 16.07 -9.16
CA PHE A 1007 -6.91 17.16 -10.14
C PHE A 1007 -7.69 16.80 -11.41
N LEU A 1008 -7.39 15.65 -12.02
CA LEU A 1008 -8.06 15.24 -13.26
C LEU A 1008 -9.52 14.86 -13.04
N THR A 1009 -9.92 14.50 -11.82
CA THR A 1009 -11.32 14.33 -11.45
C THR A 1009 -12.07 15.66 -11.46
N GLU A 1010 -11.47 16.77 -11.03
CA GLU A 1010 -12.08 18.11 -11.18
C GLU A 1010 -12.16 18.54 -12.65
N VAL A 1011 -11.09 18.32 -13.42
CA VAL A 1011 -11.09 18.55 -14.88
C VAL A 1011 -12.20 17.75 -15.56
N LYS A 1012 -12.36 16.48 -15.20
CA LYS A 1012 -13.42 15.60 -15.73
C LYS A 1012 -14.81 16.17 -15.46
N LYS A 1013 -15.09 16.66 -14.25
CA LYS A 1013 -16.41 17.25 -13.92
C LYS A 1013 -16.77 18.39 -14.86
N ILE A 1014 -15.82 19.30 -15.08
CA ILE A 1014 -15.99 20.45 -15.97
C ILE A 1014 -16.31 19.97 -17.39
N LEU A 1015 -15.47 19.06 -17.93
CA LEU A 1015 -15.65 18.53 -19.28
C LEU A 1015 -16.98 17.74 -19.41
N ASN A 1016 -17.43 17.05 -18.37
CA ASN A 1016 -18.69 16.31 -18.41
C ASN A 1016 -19.93 17.22 -18.52
N VAL A 1017 -19.88 18.47 -18.06
CA VAL A 1017 -21.01 19.41 -18.16
C VAL A 1017 -21.12 19.99 -19.58
N HIS A 1018 -20.00 20.32 -20.21
CA HIS A 1018 -19.97 21.04 -21.50
C HIS A 1018 -19.98 20.14 -22.75
N PHE A 1019 -19.64 18.87 -22.61
CA PHE A 1019 -19.73 17.91 -23.72
C PHE A 1019 -21.12 17.23 -23.84
N VAL A 1020 -22.07 17.54 -22.93
CA VAL A 1020 -23.46 17.07 -22.98
C VAL A 1020 -24.29 17.95 -23.89
#